data_AF-A0A0P4W6S6-F1
#
_entry.id   AF-A0A0P4W6S6-F1
#
_cell.length_a   1.000
_cell.length_b   1.000
_cell.length_c   1.000
_cell.angle_alpha   90.00
_cell.angle_beta   90.00
_cell.angle_gamma   90.00
#
_symmetry.space_group_name_H-M   'P 1'
#
loop_
_entity.id
_entity.type
_entity.pdbx_description
1 polymer ?
#
loop_
_entity_poly.entity_id
_entity_poly.type
_entity_poly.pdbx_seq_one_letter_code
_entity_poly.pdbx_strand_id
1 'polypeptide(L)'
;MVGWGNINLFDFRGRLVHGRVCVRLQAPPKGCEDRLYPLGHTGYSSSGSTSSSVDEVDTTIEVEFEERFSDKTVLFPDTGQMEDYARYIIKLDKGQAPSPTPSPSPLTTASLAEMAQRDPLTPVAAGVREGVWRARQGCRGVPDSLPCLVEAVRWASRDQVSQLYLLMKEWPPLSPEASLELLAGPSADPAVRCLAVRHLDRALSDDALLQYMLQLVQSLKHEHYLHSSLLCLLLRRGLCNARLGHIFFWHLKAESELWPRREHVLAMMEAYCRGLGAAGVVGLAQQVTAVATMARLAHSVRERAEGTKKTEYLKGKLEQTEYSHSLQHLPSPLHPAITLGRLRVSECRVIDSARCPLLLAWHSSGDGTPHPPAVIFKYGDDLRQDMLCLQILTLMARLWAQGGLELPLIPYRCQATTRDQGLIEVVEGAATVYSIQRVSTLGAIQVDSSQLYKWIREKNRTASKLDQAIDNFSKSCAAYCVATFVLGIGDRHPSNIMVSRDGMIFHIDFGHILGNFKKKFGIPRERVPFVLTSDFLLVIAKGAENPKDSQEFQRFQQLCGKAYLALRHHYRLLAVLFCQLVNTGMPEVQSVADVSYLRKTLAVGVSEEEALQYFQNRFHEAYGGAWTTKLDWFFHCVKHR
;
A
#
# COMPACT_ATOMS: atom_id res chain seq x y z
N MET A 1 -9.83 28.50 6.97
CA MET A 1 -8.61 28.39 7.82
C MET A 1 -7.48 29.12 7.11
N VAL A 2 -6.68 29.97 7.78
CA VAL A 2 -5.54 30.69 7.15
C VAL A 2 -4.23 29.91 7.31
N GLY A 3 -4.08 29.19 8.42
CA GLY A 3 -3.02 28.23 8.68
C GLY A 3 -3.40 27.38 9.90
N TRP A 4 -2.65 26.31 10.16
CA TRP A 4 -2.90 25.41 11.30
C TRP A 4 -1.61 25.00 11.98
N GLY A 5 -1.69 24.61 13.25
CA GLY A 5 -0.57 24.04 14.00
C GLY A 5 -1.09 23.29 15.21
N ASN A 6 -0.49 22.12 15.49
CA ASN A 6 -0.92 21.23 16.56
C ASN A 6 0.19 21.09 17.61
N ILE A 7 -0.17 20.97 18.90
CA ILE A 7 0.79 20.81 20.01
C ILE A 7 0.38 19.57 20.82
N ASN A 8 1.35 18.72 21.17
CA ASN A 8 1.13 17.72 22.22
C ASN A 8 1.14 18.41 23.59
N LEU A 9 0.10 18.18 24.41
CA LEU A 9 0.02 18.77 25.76
C LEU A 9 1.06 18.19 26.74
N PHE A 10 1.56 16.99 26.47
CA PHE A 10 2.67 16.38 27.19
C PHE A 10 3.88 16.27 26.26
N ASP A 11 5.09 16.40 26.81
CA ASP A 11 6.33 16.15 26.08
C ASP A 11 6.69 14.66 26.05
N PHE A 12 7.79 14.33 25.35
CA PHE A 12 8.25 12.93 25.21
C PHE A 12 8.68 12.27 26.53
N ARG A 13 8.85 13.03 27.61
CA ARG A 13 9.12 12.53 28.96
C ARG A 13 7.86 12.45 29.81
N GLY A 14 6.70 12.74 29.25
CA GLY A 14 5.43 12.79 29.96
C GLY A 14 5.27 14.03 30.84
N ARG A 15 6.02 15.10 30.62
CA ARG A 15 5.86 16.37 31.34
C ARG A 15 4.78 17.21 30.67
N LEU A 16 3.86 17.76 31.45
CA LEU A 16 2.88 18.73 30.94
C LEU A 16 3.62 19.97 30.41
N VAL A 17 3.31 20.38 29.20
CA VAL A 17 3.89 21.59 28.59
C VAL A 17 3.44 22.81 29.38
N HIS A 18 4.38 23.69 29.72
CA HIS A 18 4.15 24.91 30.50
C HIS A 18 4.96 26.09 29.92
N GLY A 19 4.59 27.32 30.29
CA GLY A 19 5.24 28.54 29.82
C GLY A 19 4.91 28.89 28.37
N ARG A 20 5.77 29.70 27.74
CA ARG A 20 5.58 30.17 26.37
C ARG A 20 6.17 29.21 25.35
N VAL A 21 5.40 28.91 24.32
CA VAL A 21 5.82 28.12 23.17
C VAL A 21 5.43 28.82 21.88
N CYS A 22 6.21 28.61 20.84
CA CYS A 22 5.92 29.10 19.50
C CYS A 22 5.50 27.93 18.61
N VAL A 23 4.37 28.07 17.93
CA VAL A 23 3.85 27.10 16.96
C VAL A 23 3.99 27.70 15.58
N ARG A 24 4.75 27.01 14.72
CA ARG A 24 4.83 27.34 13.29
C ARG A 24 3.54 26.88 12.61
N LEU A 25 2.85 27.79 11.93
CA LEU A 25 1.65 27.47 11.18
C LEU A 25 2.01 26.88 9.83
N GLN A 26 1.27 25.84 9.44
CA GLN A 26 1.32 25.22 8.13
C GLN A 26 0.15 25.68 7.27
N ALA A 27 0.33 25.63 5.95
CA ALA A 27 -0.74 25.92 5.00
C ALA A 27 -1.93 24.95 5.19
N PRO A 28 -3.18 25.43 5.06
CA PRO A 28 -4.35 24.57 5.12
C PRO A 28 -4.28 23.43 4.09
N PRO A 29 -4.64 22.19 4.46
CA PRO A 29 -4.73 21.10 3.50
C PRO A 29 -5.75 21.41 2.40
N LYS A 30 -5.44 20.98 1.17
CA LYS A 30 -6.33 21.21 0.01
C LYS A 30 -7.69 20.54 0.26
N GLY A 31 -8.77 21.30 0.14
CA GLY A 31 -10.14 20.80 0.32
C GLY A 31 -10.57 20.62 1.79
N CYS A 32 -9.76 21.05 2.77
CA CYS A 32 -10.19 21.06 4.17
C CYS A 32 -11.07 22.29 4.44
N GLU A 33 -12.37 22.05 4.63
CA GLU A 33 -13.35 23.09 4.97
C GLU A 33 -13.49 23.29 6.49
N ASP A 34 -12.95 22.37 7.29
CA ASP A 34 -13.00 22.42 8.75
C ASP A 34 -12.21 23.60 9.32
N ARG A 35 -12.60 24.05 10.52
CA ARG A 35 -11.91 25.13 11.24
C ARG A 35 -10.61 24.68 11.90
N LEU A 36 -10.47 23.39 12.17
CA LEU A 36 -9.33 22.76 12.83
C LEU A 36 -8.86 21.57 11.98
N TYR A 37 -7.58 21.23 12.07
CA TYR A 37 -7.01 20.07 11.38
C TYR A 37 -6.29 19.13 12.36
N PRO A 38 -7.04 18.33 13.14
CA PRO A 38 -6.47 17.47 14.19
C PRO A 38 -5.62 16.30 13.64
N LEU A 39 -5.78 15.96 12.35
CA LEU A 39 -4.98 14.93 11.69
C LEU A 39 -3.57 15.40 11.31
N GLY A 40 -3.33 16.71 11.40
CA GLY A 40 -2.03 17.29 11.11
C GLY A 40 -0.98 16.96 12.17
N HIS A 41 0.28 17.04 11.78
CA HIS A 41 1.41 16.77 12.67
C HIS A 41 1.53 17.80 13.79
N THR A 42 2.03 17.35 14.94
CA THR A 42 2.30 18.23 16.08
C THR A 42 3.67 18.90 15.95
N GLY A 43 3.93 19.98 16.68
CA GLY A 43 5.26 20.60 16.71
C GLY A 43 5.23 22.00 17.32
N TYR A 44 6.23 22.30 18.15
CA TYR A 44 6.44 23.63 18.72
C TYR A 44 7.92 23.81 19.07
N SER A 45 8.34 25.07 19.23
CA SER A 45 9.64 25.45 19.77
C SER A 45 9.47 26.28 21.04
N SER A 46 10.49 26.29 21.90
CA SER A 46 10.51 27.21 23.06
C SER A 46 10.79 28.62 22.57
N SER A 47 10.12 29.62 23.15
CA SER A 47 10.35 31.03 22.83
C SER A 47 11.83 31.38 23.03
N GLY A 48 12.53 31.79 21.97
CA GLY A 48 13.96 32.16 21.99
C GLY A 48 14.92 31.20 21.24
N SER A 49 14.46 30.04 20.77
CA SER A 49 15.26 29.20 19.86
C SER A 49 15.07 29.65 18.41
N THR A 50 15.94 30.54 17.92
CA THR A 50 15.98 30.92 16.50
C THR A 50 16.57 29.77 15.68
N SER A 51 15.76 29.11 14.85
CA SER A 51 16.27 28.24 13.80
C SER A 51 16.74 29.11 12.63
N SER A 52 18.04 29.04 12.33
CA SER A 52 18.72 29.79 11.27
C SER A 52 18.50 29.18 9.87
N SER A 53 17.25 29.04 9.42
CA SER A 53 16.94 28.72 8.02
C SER A 53 16.22 29.89 7.37
N VAL A 54 16.85 30.47 6.35
CA VAL A 54 16.63 31.84 5.87
C VAL A 54 15.54 31.99 4.79
N ASP A 55 14.83 30.94 4.37
CA ASP A 55 14.11 31.00 3.08
C ASP A 55 12.56 30.93 3.11
N GLU A 56 11.87 30.93 4.25
CA GLU A 56 10.41 31.08 4.28
C GLU A 56 9.94 32.03 5.38
N VAL A 57 9.06 32.98 5.04
CA VAL A 57 8.38 33.85 6.02
C VAL A 57 7.42 32.99 6.82
N ASP A 58 7.91 32.43 7.92
CA ASP A 58 7.12 31.55 8.77
C ASP A 58 6.14 32.32 9.63
N THR A 59 4.84 32.07 9.41
CA THR A 59 3.80 32.57 10.30
C THR A 59 3.81 31.73 11.58
N THR A 60 4.13 32.36 12.70
CA THR A 60 4.15 31.69 14.01
C THR A 60 3.08 32.25 14.94
N ILE A 61 2.48 31.40 15.77
CA ILE A 61 1.65 31.80 16.90
C ILE A 61 2.41 31.52 18.19
N GLU A 62 2.51 32.51 19.06
CA GLU A 62 2.96 32.30 20.43
C GLU A 62 1.77 31.92 21.32
N VAL A 63 1.93 30.87 22.11
CA VAL A 63 0.94 30.35 23.06
C VAL A 63 1.58 30.28 24.44
N GLU A 64 0.90 30.84 25.44
CA GLU A 64 1.33 30.79 26.83
C GLU A 64 0.41 29.84 27.62
N PHE A 65 1.01 28.80 28.20
CA PHE A 65 0.30 27.84 29.05
C PHE A 65 0.19 28.35 30.49
N GLU A 66 -0.86 27.92 31.21
CA GLU A 66 -1.19 28.41 32.55
C GLU A 66 -0.01 28.27 33.54
N GLU A 67 0.29 29.36 34.25
CA GLU A 67 1.43 29.43 35.20
C GLU A 67 1.17 28.74 36.54
N ARG A 68 -0.02 28.17 36.77
CA ARG A 68 -0.42 27.55 38.05
C ARG A 68 0.57 26.51 38.57
N PHE A 69 1.30 25.86 37.67
CA PHE A 69 2.31 24.86 37.98
C PHE A 69 3.72 25.28 37.50
N SER A 70 3.97 26.56 37.29
CA SER A 70 5.26 27.06 36.77
C SER A 70 6.45 26.74 37.69
N ASP A 71 6.21 26.58 39.00
CA ASP A 71 7.19 26.20 40.01
C ASP A 71 7.40 24.67 40.15
N LYS A 72 6.57 23.85 39.48
CA LYS A 72 6.54 22.39 39.65
C LYS A 72 6.39 21.66 38.32
N THR A 73 7.23 20.65 38.10
CA THR A 73 7.05 19.76 36.94
C THR A 73 5.86 18.82 37.16
N VAL A 74 4.80 19.00 36.37
CA VAL A 74 3.64 18.08 36.35
C VAL A 74 3.92 16.94 35.39
N LEU A 75 3.83 15.70 35.88
CA LEU A 75 4.05 14.49 35.10
C LEU A 75 2.73 13.76 34.83
N PHE A 76 2.65 13.13 33.66
CA PHE A 76 1.62 12.13 33.39
C PHE A 76 1.80 10.94 34.36
N PRO A 77 0.72 10.40 34.94
CA PRO A 77 0.83 9.32 35.91
C PRO A 77 1.53 8.08 35.34
N ASP A 78 2.35 7.43 36.14
CA ASP A 78 2.98 6.17 35.74
C ASP A 78 1.96 5.01 35.70
N THR A 79 2.39 3.86 35.16
CA THR A 79 1.54 2.68 35.03
C THR A 79 1.01 2.19 36.37
N GLY A 80 1.80 2.23 37.44
CA GLY A 80 1.38 1.80 38.78
C GLY A 80 0.29 2.71 39.34
N GLN A 81 0.49 4.03 39.25
CA GLN A 81 -0.50 5.02 39.68
C GLN A 81 -1.83 4.89 38.93
N MET A 82 -1.77 4.66 37.61
CA MET A 82 -2.97 4.43 36.78
C MET A 82 -3.70 3.16 37.19
N GLU A 83 -2.98 2.08 37.47
CA GLU A 83 -3.55 0.81 37.93
C GLU A 83 -4.23 0.94 39.30
N ASP A 84 -3.58 1.60 40.25
CA ASP A 84 -4.12 1.80 41.60
C ASP A 84 -5.39 2.67 41.57
N TYR A 85 -5.38 3.73 40.77
CA TYR A 85 -6.57 4.55 40.54
C TYR A 85 -7.70 3.75 39.88
N ALA A 86 -7.39 2.92 38.87
CA ALA A 86 -8.38 2.06 38.23
C ALA A 86 -9.04 1.09 39.22
N ARG A 87 -8.24 0.44 40.08
CA ARG A 87 -8.75 -0.47 41.14
C ARG A 87 -9.62 0.27 42.15
N TYR A 88 -9.22 1.48 42.53
CA TYR A 88 -10.00 2.34 43.42
C TYR A 88 -11.38 2.69 42.83
N ILE A 89 -11.43 3.15 41.58
CA ILE A 89 -12.69 3.47 40.90
C ILE A 89 -13.57 2.23 40.72
N ILE A 90 -13.00 1.09 40.31
CA ILE A 90 -13.77 -0.16 40.20
C ILE A 90 -14.40 -0.56 41.54
N LYS A 91 -13.70 -0.34 42.66
CA LYS A 91 -14.22 -0.60 44.00
C LYS A 91 -15.36 0.35 44.37
N LEU A 92 -15.23 1.64 44.03
CA LEU A 92 -16.29 2.63 44.23
C LEU A 92 -17.54 2.31 43.40
N ASP A 93 -17.38 1.96 42.13
CA ASP A 93 -18.49 1.61 41.23
C ASP A 93 -19.28 0.40 41.75
N LYS A 94 -18.59 -0.60 42.31
CA LYS A 94 -19.24 -1.78 42.94
C LYS A 94 -19.99 -1.45 44.23
N GLY A 95 -19.64 -0.36 44.90
CA GLY A 95 -20.27 0.09 46.14
C GLY A 95 -21.50 0.98 45.94
N GLN A 96 -21.78 1.42 44.71
CA GLN A 96 -22.96 2.23 44.39
C GLN A 96 -24.21 1.36 44.23
N ALA A 97 -25.33 1.81 44.81
CA ALA A 97 -26.63 1.16 44.61
C ALA A 97 -27.04 1.22 43.12
N PRO A 98 -27.67 0.16 42.57
CA PRO A 98 -28.08 0.16 41.17
C PRO A 98 -29.01 1.33 40.87
N SER A 99 -28.79 2.01 39.74
CA SER A 99 -29.62 3.13 39.32
C SER A 99 -31.09 2.71 39.14
N PRO A 100 -32.07 3.54 39.52
CA PRO A 100 -33.50 3.22 39.38
C PRO A 100 -33.98 3.17 37.91
N THR A 101 -33.15 3.64 36.96
CA THR A 101 -33.41 3.55 35.52
C THR A 101 -33.12 2.13 35.01
N PRO A 102 -34.03 1.52 34.20
CA PRO A 102 -33.76 0.23 33.59
C PRO A 102 -32.54 0.37 32.67
N SER A 103 -31.44 -0.29 33.05
CA SER A 103 -30.26 -0.37 32.20
C SER A 103 -30.62 -1.19 30.95
N PRO A 104 -30.26 -0.74 29.73
CA PRO A 104 -30.43 -1.56 28.54
C PRO A 104 -29.71 -2.90 28.73
N SER A 105 -30.28 -3.97 28.17
CA SER A 105 -29.72 -5.32 28.27
C SER A 105 -28.24 -5.32 27.90
N PRO A 106 -27.37 -6.00 28.68
CA PRO A 106 -25.96 -6.07 28.38
C PRO A 106 -25.75 -6.69 26.99
N LEU A 107 -24.82 -6.13 26.22
CA LEU A 107 -24.45 -6.71 24.93
C LEU A 107 -23.99 -8.16 25.13
N THR A 108 -24.54 -9.06 24.33
CA THR A 108 -24.15 -10.47 24.38
C THR A 108 -22.79 -10.68 23.73
N THR A 109 -22.12 -11.80 24.03
CA THR A 109 -20.88 -12.19 23.35
C THR A 109 -21.08 -12.27 21.83
N ALA A 110 -22.24 -12.72 21.35
CA ALA A 110 -22.56 -12.76 19.93
C ALA A 110 -22.63 -11.35 19.32
N SER A 111 -23.27 -10.40 20.01
CA SER A 111 -23.30 -9.00 19.58
C SER A 111 -21.91 -8.38 19.54
N LEU A 112 -21.04 -8.68 20.51
CA LEU A 112 -19.65 -8.21 20.52
C LEU A 112 -18.82 -8.83 19.37
N ALA A 113 -19.06 -10.10 19.04
CA ALA A 113 -18.42 -10.78 17.91
C ALA A 113 -18.84 -10.16 16.57
N GLU A 114 -20.13 -9.86 16.41
CA GLU A 114 -20.64 -9.14 15.23
C GLU A 114 -19.99 -7.75 15.11
N MET A 115 -19.89 -7.02 16.22
CA MET A 115 -19.22 -5.72 16.26
C MET A 115 -17.72 -5.80 15.94
N ALA A 116 -17.04 -6.87 16.33
CA ALA A 116 -15.62 -7.08 15.99
C ALA A 116 -15.42 -7.28 14.47
N GLN A 117 -16.46 -7.74 13.77
CA GLN A 117 -16.47 -7.94 12.30
C GLN A 117 -17.08 -6.77 11.53
N ARG A 118 -17.38 -5.65 12.20
CA ARG A 118 -17.96 -4.46 11.55
C ARG A 118 -17.08 -3.94 10.41
N ASP A 119 -17.70 -3.18 9.51
CA ASP A 119 -16.98 -2.37 8.52
C ASP A 119 -16.09 -1.32 9.23
N PRO A 120 -14.75 -1.39 9.08
CA PRO A 120 -13.83 -0.44 9.73
C PRO A 120 -13.98 1.00 9.21
N LEU A 121 -14.64 1.20 8.06
CA LEU A 121 -14.96 2.53 7.53
C LEU A 121 -16.15 3.18 8.24
N THR A 122 -16.89 2.44 9.07
CA THR A 122 -18.10 2.91 9.73
C THR A 122 -17.84 3.09 11.22
N PRO A 123 -17.81 4.34 11.74
CA PRO A 123 -17.63 4.60 13.18
C PRO A 123 -18.68 3.89 14.04
N VAL A 124 -18.31 3.51 15.26
CA VAL A 124 -19.26 3.01 16.26
C VAL A 124 -20.23 4.15 16.61
N ALA A 125 -21.51 3.93 16.36
CA ALA A 125 -22.57 4.91 16.64
C ALA A 125 -22.54 5.34 18.12
N ALA A 126 -22.72 6.64 18.38
CA ALA A 126 -22.61 7.21 19.73
C ALA A 126 -23.52 6.52 20.77
N GLY A 127 -24.74 6.14 20.38
CA GLY A 127 -25.67 5.42 21.26
C GLY A 127 -25.23 3.98 21.61
N VAL A 128 -24.35 3.37 20.81
CA VAL A 128 -23.84 2.00 21.02
C VAL A 128 -22.57 2.01 21.87
N ARG A 129 -21.77 3.07 21.81
CA ARG A 129 -20.50 3.21 22.55
C ARG A 129 -20.66 2.97 24.05
N GLU A 130 -21.72 3.50 24.65
CA GLU A 130 -21.98 3.30 26.07
C GLU A 130 -22.26 1.82 26.40
N GLY A 131 -23.02 1.12 25.54
CA GLY A 131 -23.27 -0.32 25.68
C GLY A 131 -21.98 -1.14 25.60
N VAL A 132 -21.10 -0.82 24.66
CA VAL A 132 -19.77 -1.47 24.52
C VAL A 132 -18.93 -1.25 25.76
N TRP A 133 -18.86 -0.01 26.26
CA TRP A 133 -18.11 0.30 27.47
C TRP A 133 -18.65 -0.42 28.71
N ARG A 134 -19.98 -0.53 28.84
CA ARG A 134 -20.60 -1.34 29.92
C ARG A 134 -20.22 -2.82 29.79
N ALA A 135 -20.15 -3.35 28.57
CA ALA A 135 -19.78 -4.73 28.27
C ALA A 135 -18.26 -4.99 28.21
N ARG A 136 -17.40 -4.03 28.57
CA ARG A 136 -15.92 -4.08 28.42
C ARG A 136 -15.24 -5.34 28.98
N GLN A 137 -15.78 -5.94 30.04
CA GLN A 137 -15.25 -7.20 30.57
C GLN A 137 -15.51 -8.38 29.61
N GLY A 138 -16.69 -8.41 28.99
CA GLY A 138 -17.06 -9.40 27.98
C GLY A 138 -16.26 -9.26 26.69
N CYS A 139 -15.78 -8.05 26.35
CA CYS A 139 -14.90 -7.82 25.20
C CYS A 139 -13.59 -8.65 25.29
N ARG A 140 -13.10 -9.01 26.48
CA ARG A 140 -11.95 -9.93 26.60
C ARG A 140 -12.25 -11.32 26.05
N GLY A 141 -13.50 -11.77 26.09
CA GLY A 141 -13.94 -13.03 25.48
C GLY A 141 -13.98 -12.98 23.95
N VAL A 142 -13.90 -11.78 23.36
CA VAL A 142 -13.85 -11.54 21.90
C VAL A 142 -12.69 -10.57 21.63
N PRO A 143 -11.43 -11.04 21.63
CA PRO A 143 -10.26 -10.15 21.67
C PRO A 143 -10.23 -9.08 20.58
N ASP A 144 -10.68 -9.44 19.37
CA ASP A 144 -10.75 -8.55 18.20
C ASP A 144 -11.83 -7.46 18.31
N SER A 145 -12.62 -7.43 19.38
CA SER A 145 -13.52 -6.31 19.70
C SER A 145 -12.79 -5.10 20.29
N LEU A 146 -11.48 -5.20 20.58
CA LEU A 146 -10.69 -4.10 21.16
C LEU A 146 -10.76 -2.78 20.36
N PRO A 147 -10.66 -2.75 19.01
CA PRO A 147 -10.81 -1.50 18.25
C PRO A 147 -12.15 -0.81 18.52
N CYS A 148 -13.23 -1.58 18.62
CA CYS A 148 -14.56 -1.05 18.95
C CYS A 148 -14.61 -0.52 20.40
N LEU A 149 -13.98 -1.22 21.35
CA LEU A 149 -13.90 -0.77 22.74
C LEU A 149 -13.08 0.52 22.88
N VAL A 150 -11.96 0.63 22.16
CA VAL A 150 -11.11 1.83 22.10
C VAL A 150 -11.88 3.03 21.56
N GLU A 151 -12.71 2.83 20.53
CA GLU A 151 -13.60 3.89 20.00
C GLU A 151 -14.73 4.26 20.98
N ALA A 152 -15.16 3.31 21.80
CA ALA A 152 -16.20 3.51 22.80
C ALA A 152 -15.71 4.25 24.06
N VAL A 153 -14.40 4.32 24.30
CA VAL A 153 -13.82 4.99 25.47
C VAL A 153 -14.02 6.50 25.39
N ARG A 154 -14.50 7.10 26.49
CA ARG A 154 -14.48 8.55 26.67
C ARG A 154 -13.10 8.98 27.14
N TRP A 155 -12.22 9.33 26.21
CA TRP A 155 -10.83 9.73 26.48
C TRP A 155 -10.67 10.94 27.40
N ALA A 156 -11.69 11.81 27.50
CA ALA A 156 -11.73 12.91 28.47
C ALA A 156 -11.95 12.45 29.93
N SER A 157 -12.31 11.18 30.17
CA SER A 157 -12.57 10.62 31.49
C SER A 157 -11.38 9.77 31.96
N ARG A 158 -10.63 10.27 32.96
CA ARG A 158 -9.53 9.51 33.58
C ARG A 158 -9.99 8.17 34.17
N ASP A 159 -11.25 8.08 34.59
CA ASP A 159 -11.85 6.86 35.16
C ASP A 159 -11.95 5.76 34.10
N GLN A 160 -12.38 6.10 32.89
CA GLN A 160 -12.45 5.13 31.79
C GLN A 160 -11.06 4.80 31.24
N VAL A 161 -10.20 5.79 31.06
CA VAL A 161 -8.83 5.56 30.52
C VAL A 161 -8.04 4.64 31.45
N SER A 162 -8.06 4.88 32.77
CA SER A 162 -7.36 4.03 33.74
C SER A 162 -7.93 2.60 33.78
N GLN A 163 -9.26 2.43 33.71
CA GLN A 163 -9.89 1.11 33.60
C GLN A 163 -9.52 0.39 32.30
N LEU A 164 -9.46 1.09 31.16
CA LEU A 164 -9.02 0.52 29.89
C LEU A 164 -7.56 0.05 29.99
N TYR A 165 -6.67 0.85 30.57
CA TYR A 165 -5.27 0.50 30.75
C TYR A 165 -5.10 -0.75 31.61
N LEU A 166 -5.86 -0.84 32.71
CA LEU A 166 -5.88 -2.03 33.56
C LEU A 166 -6.42 -3.26 32.81
N LEU A 167 -7.48 -3.11 32.00
CA LEU A 167 -8.02 -4.17 31.15
C LEU A 167 -7.02 -4.68 30.12
N MET A 168 -6.28 -3.76 29.49
CA MET A 168 -5.32 -4.07 28.43
C MET A 168 -4.07 -4.81 28.92
N LYS A 169 -3.75 -4.74 30.22
CA LYS A 169 -2.59 -5.43 30.82
C LYS A 169 -2.60 -6.94 30.56
N GLU A 170 -3.78 -7.53 30.55
CA GLU A 170 -4.01 -8.96 30.32
C GLU A 170 -4.98 -9.18 29.15
N TRP A 171 -4.88 -8.34 28.10
CA TRP A 171 -5.66 -8.55 26.90
C TRP A 171 -5.21 -9.82 26.17
N PRO A 172 -6.13 -10.69 25.72
CA PRO A 172 -5.76 -11.87 24.95
C PRO A 172 -5.17 -11.52 23.58
N PRO A 173 -4.53 -12.49 22.88
CA PRO A 173 -3.95 -12.24 21.57
C PRO A 173 -4.94 -11.66 20.55
N LEU A 174 -4.57 -10.54 19.93
CA LEU A 174 -5.28 -9.93 18.81
C LEU A 174 -4.87 -10.57 17.48
N SER A 175 -5.79 -10.59 16.52
CA SER A 175 -5.44 -10.84 15.13
C SER A 175 -4.53 -9.72 14.56
N PRO A 176 -3.71 -10.02 13.52
CA PRO A 176 -2.98 -8.99 12.79
C PRO A 176 -3.89 -7.88 12.26
N GLU A 177 -5.07 -8.24 11.76
CA GLU A 177 -6.08 -7.32 11.24
C GLU A 177 -6.53 -6.30 12.30
N ALA A 178 -6.92 -6.78 13.48
CA ALA A 178 -7.33 -5.91 14.58
C ALA A 178 -6.16 -5.05 15.09
N SER A 179 -4.95 -5.60 15.11
CA SER A 179 -3.76 -4.85 15.54
C SER A 179 -3.40 -3.74 14.54
N LEU A 180 -3.52 -3.99 13.23
CA LEU A 180 -3.31 -2.97 12.19
C LEU A 180 -4.38 -1.87 12.26
N GLU A 181 -5.63 -2.21 12.56
CA GLU A 181 -6.70 -1.21 12.77
C GLU A 181 -6.38 -0.27 13.93
N LEU A 182 -5.84 -0.80 15.04
CA LEU A 182 -5.42 0.02 16.19
C LEU A 182 -4.22 0.92 15.88
N LEU A 183 -3.42 0.58 14.87
CA LEU A 183 -2.34 1.43 14.37
C LEU A 183 -2.81 2.46 13.34
N ALA A 184 -4.03 2.32 12.81
CA ALA A 184 -4.63 3.30 11.92
C ALA A 184 -5.00 4.61 12.66
N GLY A 185 -5.15 5.70 11.90
CA GLY A 185 -5.10 7.09 12.36
C GLY A 185 -6.03 7.60 13.48
N PRO A 186 -7.18 7.00 13.85
CA PRO A 186 -8.00 7.55 14.94
C PRO A 186 -7.49 7.21 16.35
N SER A 187 -6.65 6.18 16.47
CA SER A 187 -6.12 5.65 17.72
C SER A 187 -4.71 6.17 17.96
N ALA A 188 -4.63 7.27 18.71
CA ALA A 188 -3.39 7.99 18.99
C ALA A 188 -2.77 7.62 20.36
N ASP A 189 -3.47 6.81 21.16
CA ASP A 189 -3.02 6.47 22.52
C ASP A 189 -1.77 5.57 22.51
N PRO A 190 -0.67 5.97 23.17
CA PRO A 190 0.57 5.20 23.17
C PRO A 190 0.44 3.79 23.78
N ALA A 191 -0.43 3.58 24.77
CA ALA A 191 -0.59 2.28 25.41
C ALA A 191 -1.34 1.30 24.50
N VAL A 192 -2.41 1.76 23.83
CA VAL A 192 -3.14 1.00 22.81
C VAL A 192 -2.21 0.60 21.67
N ARG A 193 -1.47 1.57 21.11
CA ARG A 193 -0.52 1.30 20.01
C ARG A 193 0.60 0.36 20.44
N CYS A 194 1.13 0.52 21.64
CA CYS A 194 2.14 -0.39 22.20
C CYS A 194 1.63 -1.83 22.33
N LEU A 195 0.37 -2.02 22.76
CA LEU A 195 -0.27 -3.33 22.81
C LEU A 195 -0.40 -3.93 21.40
N ALA A 196 -0.92 -3.16 20.44
CA ALA A 196 -1.08 -3.60 19.05
C ALA A 196 0.27 -4.03 18.43
N VAL A 197 1.32 -3.24 18.59
CA VAL A 197 2.68 -3.58 18.12
C VAL A 197 3.18 -4.87 18.77
N ARG A 198 2.97 -5.06 20.07
CA ARG A 198 3.36 -6.29 20.78
C ARG A 198 2.65 -7.53 20.23
N HIS A 199 1.37 -7.42 19.86
CA HIS A 199 0.65 -8.53 19.25
C HIS A 199 1.12 -8.82 17.82
N LEU A 200 1.37 -7.78 17.01
CA LEU A 200 1.96 -7.95 15.67
C LEU A 200 3.32 -8.64 15.72
N ASP A 201 4.19 -8.22 16.64
CA ASP A 201 5.53 -8.79 16.83
C ASP A 201 5.47 -10.30 17.16
N ARG A 202 4.50 -10.71 17.97
CA ARG A 202 4.28 -12.11 18.33
C ARG A 202 3.62 -12.92 17.22
N ALA A 203 2.69 -12.33 16.49
CA ALA A 203 1.86 -13.03 15.51
C ALA A 203 2.52 -13.17 14.13
N LEU A 204 3.36 -12.21 13.72
CA LEU A 204 3.87 -12.13 12.35
C LEU A 204 5.32 -12.62 12.24
N SER A 205 5.53 -13.54 11.28
CA SER A 205 6.87 -13.84 10.76
C SER A 205 7.45 -12.65 10.00
N ASP A 206 8.75 -12.67 9.70
CA ASP A 206 9.39 -11.62 8.90
C ASP A 206 8.75 -11.48 7.51
N ASP A 207 8.43 -12.60 6.85
CA ASP A 207 7.80 -12.60 5.52
C ASP A 207 6.35 -12.12 5.53
N ALA A 208 5.65 -12.28 6.67
CA ALA A 208 4.30 -11.75 6.85
C ALA A 208 4.35 -10.25 7.18
N LEU A 209 5.26 -9.84 8.07
CA LEU A 209 5.50 -8.43 8.41
C LEU A 209 5.83 -7.59 7.17
N LEU A 210 6.64 -8.16 6.26
CA LEU A 210 7.02 -7.49 5.03
C LEU A 210 5.81 -7.13 4.15
N GLN A 211 4.72 -7.90 4.21
CA GLN A 211 3.50 -7.61 3.45
C GLN A 211 2.76 -6.37 3.91
N TYR A 212 3.06 -5.87 5.11
CA TYR A 212 2.43 -4.69 5.70
C TYR A 212 3.43 -3.53 5.85
N MET A 213 4.66 -3.70 5.35
CA MET A 213 5.76 -2.75 5.57
C MET A 213 5.41 -1.34 5.11
N LEU A 214 4.72 -1.19 3.96
CA LEU A 214 4.28 0.11 3.48
C LEU A 214 3.38 0.80 4.52
N GLN A 215 2.31 0.14 4.97
CA GLN A 215 1.36 0.70 5.93
C GLN A 215 2.00 0.94 7.30
N LEU A 216 2.92 0.07 7.73
CA LEU A 216 3.64 0.23 8.99
C LEU A 216 4.57 1.44 8.95
N VAL A 217 5.27 1.68 7.83
CA VAL A 217 6.08 2.90 7.65
C VAL A 217 5.20 4.14 7.63
N GLN A 218 4.02 4.10 6.99
CA GLN A 218 3.08 5.23 7.02
C GLN A 218 2.51 5.45 8.42
N SER A 219 2.27 4.38 9.19
CA SER A 219 1.80 4.44 10.58
C SER A 219 2.78 5.15 11.51
N LEU A 220 4.09 5.20 11.19
CA LEU A 220 5.08 5.99 11.94
C LEU A 220 4.79 7.50 11.89
N LYS A 221 4.11 8.01 10.86
CA LYS A 221 3.71 9.43 10.75
C LYS A 221 2.70 9.83 11.83
N HIS A 222 1.98 8.85 12.39
CA HIS A 222 0.97 9.04 13.42
C HIS A 222 1.51 8.84 14.84
N GLU A 223 2.80 8.50 15.00
CA GLU A 223 3.42 8.41 16.32
C GLU A 223 3.63 9.80 16.91
N HIS A 224 3.24 9.98 18.18
CA HIS A 224 3.37 11.27 18.87
C HIS A 224 4.81 11.71 19.06
N TYR A 225 5.71 10.74 19.21
CA TYR A 225 7.12 10.96 19.50
C TYR A 225 7.98 10.04 18.62
N LEU A 226 9.23 10.45 18.41
CA LEU A 226 10.19 9.70 17.61
C LEU A 226 10.42 8.29 18.19
N HIS A 227 10.59 8.18 19.51
CA HIS A 227 10.69 6.90 20.18
C HIS A 227 9.29 6.29 20.38
N SER A 228 8.97 5.27 19.58
CA SER A 228 7.72 4.53 19.66
C SER A 228 7.94 3.02 19.61
N SER A 229 6.97 2.25 20.09
CA SER A 229 7.02 0.78 20.02
C SER A 229 7.11 0.29 18.57
N LEU A 230 6.41 0.96 17.65
CA LEU A 230 6.41 0.61 16.23
C LEU A 230 7.79 0.83 15.61
N LEU A 231 8.43 1.97 15.87
CA LEU A 231 9.80 2.21 15.38
C LEU A 231 10.78 1.17 15.94
N CYS A 232 10.67 0.85 17.24
CA CYS A 232 11.52 -0.15 17.86
C CYS A 232 11.35 -1.54 17.22
N LEU A 233 10.11 -1.95 16.92
CA LEU A 233 9.83 -3.20 16.22
C LEU A 233 10.49 -3.22 14.84
N LEU A 234 10.27 -2.18 14.04
CA LEU A 234 10.76 -2.10 12.66
C LEU A 234 12.29 -2.04 12.60
N LEU A 235 12.93 -1.26 13.48
CA LEU A 235 14.39 -1.23 13.59
C LEU A 235 14.95 -2.58 14.04
N ARG A 236 14.41 -3.18 15.10
CA ARG A 236 14.89 -4.48 15.61
C ARG A 236 14.76 -5.58 14.56
N ARG A 237 13.60 -5.71 13.91
CA ARG A 237 13.37 -6.73 12.87
C ARG A 237 14.18 -6.44 11.61
N GLY A 238 14.26 -5.17 11.20
CA GLY A 238 15.03 -4.74 10.03
C GLY A 238 16.53 -4.95 10.17
N LEU A 239 17.09 -4.77 11.37
CA LEU A 239 18.51 -5.02 11.63
C LEU A 239 18.83 -6.52 11.73
N CYS A 240 17.87 -7.36 12.13
CA CYS A 240 18.05 -8.81 12.16
C CYS A 240 17.80 -9.51 10.81
N ASN A 241 17.15 -8.83 9.85
CA ASN A 241 16.79 -9.38 8.56
C ASN A 241 17.07 -8.37 7.44
N ALA A 242 18.12 -8.63 6.65
CA ALA A 242 18.60 -7.71 5.62
C ALA A 242 17.53 -7.35 4.57
N ARG A 243 16.60 -8.26 4.23
CA ARG A 243 15.51 -7.98 3.28
C ARG A 243 14.50 -7.00 3.87
N LEU A 244 14.08 -7.23 5.13
CA LEU A 244 13.19 -6.32 5.84
C LEU A 244 13.82 -4.94 6.01
N GLY A 245 15.05 -4.89 6.51
CA GLY A 245 15.76 -3.63 6.75
C GLY A 245 15.99 -2.83 5.47
N HIS A 246 16.35 -3.50 4.37
CA HIS A 246 16.51 -2.87 3.07
C HIS A 246 15.20 -2.21 2.59
N ILE A 247 14.07 -2.93 2.67
CA ILE A 247 12.77 -2.40 2.25
C ILE A 247 12.32 -1.25 3.17
N PHE A 248 12.52 -1.39 4.48
CA PHE A 248 12.28 -0.34 5.46
C PHE A 248 13.05 0.95 5.13
N PHE A 249 14.34 0.85 4.83
CA PHE A 249 15.16 2.00 4.44
C PHE A 249 14.64 2.70 3.19
N TRP A 250 14.35 1.95 2.12
CA TRP A 250 13.88 2.55 0.88
C TRP A 250 12.49 3.14 0.99
N HIS A 251 11.61 2.57 1.82
CA HIS A 251 10.31 3.16 2.12
C HIS A 251 10.43 4.49 2.88
N LEU A 252 11.29 4.56 3.91
CA LEU A 252 11.60 5.83 4.59
C LEU A 252 12.19 6.85 3.62
N LYS A 253 13.13 6.43 2.77
CA LYS A 253 13.79 7.33 1.82
C LYS A 253 12.81 7.89 0.78
N ALA A 254 11.92 7.06 0.25
CA ALA A 254 10.90 7.47 -0.73
C ALA A 254 9.95 8.54 -0.18
N GLU A 255 9.66 8.48 1.12
CA GLU A 255 8.75 9.38 1.82
C GLU A 255 9.46 10.59 2.46
N SER A 256 10.78 10.63 2.44
CA SER A 256 11.55 11.56 3.29
C SER A 256 11.27 13.06 3.02
N GLU A 257 10.89 13.40 1.79
CA GLU A 257 10.52 14.77 1.38
C GLU A 257 9.04 15.09 1.63
N LEU A 258 8.22 14.07 1.88
CA LEU A 258 6.77 14.20 2.12
C LEU A 258 6.43 14.25 3.60
N TRP A 259 7.38 13.89 4.47
CA TRP A 259 7.20 13.98 5.91
C TRP A 259 7.26 15.43 6.35
N PRO A 260 6.24 15.93 7.06
CA PRO A 260 6.24 17.34 7.47
C PRO A 260 7.34 17.69 8.47
N ARG A 261 7.91 16.68 9.14
CA ARG A 261 9.15 16.78 9.92
C ARG A 261 10.22 15.89 9.31
N ARG A 262 10.95 16.44 8.34
CA ARG A 262 12.01 15.72 7.61
C ARG A 262 13.11 15.21 8.54
N GLU A 263 13.41 15.95 9.60
CA GLU A 263 14.38 15.57 10.62
C GLU A 263 14.02 14.24 11.33
N HIS A 264 12.73 13.93 11.49
CA HIS A 264 12.30 12.67 12.10
C HIS A 264 12.65 11.46 11.24
N VAL A 265 12.32 11.49 9.94
CA VAL A 265 12.65 10.39 9.01
C VAL A 265 14.16 10.25 8.86
N LEU A 266 14.89 11.36 8.80
CA LEU A 266 16.36 11.33 8.75
C LEU A 266 16.96 10.69 10.01
N ALA A 267 16.45 11.00 11.20
CA ALA A 267 16.89 10.38 12.45
C ALA A 267 16.59 8.86 12.48
N MET A 268 15.44 8.42 11.96
CA MET A 268 15.11 7.00 11.84
C MET A 268 16.06 6.28 10.87
N MET A 269 16.32 6.88 9.71
CA MET A 269 17.27 6.35 8.72
C MET A 269 18.69 6.29 9.29
N GLU A 270 19.11 7.33 10.03
CA GLU A 270 20.40 7.37 10.71
C GLU A 270 20.52 6.23 11.73
N ALA A 271 19.50 6.02 12.57
CA ALA A 271 19.49 4.93 13.55
C ALA A 271 19.66 3.56 12.89
N TYR A 272 18.96 3.33 11.78
CA TYR A 272 19.10 2.10 10.99
C TYR A 272 20.52 1.96 10.40
N CYS A 273 21.05 3.00 9.75
CA CYS A 273 22.39 3.00 9.18
C CYS A 273 23.47 2.77 10.25
N ARG A 274 23.34 3.37 11.43
CA ARG A 274 24.26 3.13 12.55
C ARG A 274 24.19 1.68 13.03
N GLY A 275 22.99 1.10 13.09
CA GLY A 275 22.77 -0.30 13.45
C GLY A 275 23.36 -1.30 12.44
N LEU A 276 23.42 -0.96 11.15
CA LEU A 276 24.07 -1.78 10.12
C LEU A 276 25.59 -1.86 10.26
N GLY A 277 26.21 -0.90 10.95
CA GLY A 277 27.67 -0.76 11.03
C GLY A 277 28.32 -0.37 9.69
N ALA A 278 29.64 -0.18 9.73
CA ALA A 278 30.39 0.33 8.57
C ALA A 278 30.26 -0.55 7.32
N ALA A 279 30.35 -1.88 7.48
CA ALA A 279 30.27 -2.82 6.37
C ALA A 279 28.88 -2.84 5.70
N GLY A 280 27.80 -2.83 6.50
CA GLY A 280 26.43 -2.86 5.98
C GLY A 280 26.05 -1.58 5.25
N VAL A 281 26.55 -0.42 5.69
CA VAL A 281 26.25 0.89 5.07
C VAL A 281 26.89 1.05 3.70
N VAL A 282 28.05 0.44 3.43
CA VAL A 282 28.76 0.59 2.14
C VAL A 282 27.89 0.17 0.96
N GLY A 283 27.26 -1.01 1.03
CA GLY A 283 26.39 -1.51 -0.04
C GLY A 283 25.17 -0.61 -0.26
N LEU A 284 24.58 -0.10 0.82
CA LEU A 284 23.46 0.82 0.76
C LEU A 284 23.84 2.17 0.16
N ALA A 285 25.03 2.70 0.52
CA ALA A 285 25.56 3.93 -0.04
C ALA A 285 25.85 3.80 -1.54
N GLN A 286 26.37 2.65 -2.00
CA GLN A 286 26.54 2.35 -3.42
C GLN A 286 25.20 2.40 -4.16
N GLN A 287 24.15 1.78 -3.61
CA GLN A 287 22.81 1.83 -4.20
C GLN A 287 22.28 3.27 -4.29
N VAL A 288 22.41 4.07 -3.22
CA VAL A 288 21.96 5.47 -3.22
C VAL A 288 22.70 6.30 -4.29
N THR A 289 24.01 6.13 -4.41
CA THR A 289 24.81 6.77 -5.46
C THR A 289 24.38 6.34 -6.86
N ALA A 290 24.11 5.05 -7.05
CA ALA A 290 23.66 4.52 -8.33
C ALA A 290 22.29 5.08 -8.74
N VAL A 291 21.32 5.10 -7.81
CA VAL A 291 19.99 5.69 -8.05
C VAL A 291 20.11 7.17 -8.40
N ALA A 292 20.91 7.94 -7.66
CA ALA A 292 21.14 9.35 -7.97
C ALA A 292 21.80 9.55 -9.36
N THR A 293 22.67 8.62 -9.76
CA THR A 293 23.31 8.64 -11.07
C THR A 293 22.33 8.29 -12.20
N MET A 294 21.45 7.31 -11.99
CA MET A 294 20.34 7.00 -12.90
C MET A 294 19.38 8.20 -13.05
N ALA A 295 19.10 8.91 -11.96
CA ALA A 295 18.27 10.13 -11.97
C ALA A 295 18.87 11.23 -12.86
N ARG A 296 20.16 11.55 -12.66
CA ARG A 296 20.88 12.54 -13.50
C ARG A 296 20.87 12.12 -14.97
N LEU A 297 21.10 10.83 -15.24
CA LEU A 297 21.08 10.28 -16.59
C LEU A 297 19.70 10.42 -17.24
N ALA A 298 18.65 9.97 -16.55
CA ALA A 298 17.27 10.01 -17.03
C ALA A 298 16.80 11.45 -17.30
N HIS A 299 17.09 12.37 -16.38
CA HIS A 299 16.84 13.80 -16.58
C HIS A 299 17.54 14.30 -17.86
N SER A 300 18.84 14.03 -18.02
CA SER A 300 19.59 14.47 -19.20
C SER A 300 19.09 13.88 -20.52
N VAL A 301 18.54 12.67 -20.51
CA VAL A 301 17.94 12.00 -21.67
C VAL A 301 16.59 12.64 -22.00
N ARG A 302 15.80 12.99 -20.97
CA ARG A 302 14.47 13.58 -21.12
C ARG A 302 14.54 14.97 -21.76
N GLU A 303 15.45 15.82 -21.29
CA GLU A 303 15.65 17.20 -21.77
C GLU A 303 16.12 17.30 -23.24
N ARG A 304 16.43 16.17 -23.88
CA ARG A 304 16.76 16.17 -25.31
C ARG A 304 15.52 16.35 -26.19
N ALA A 305 15.69 17.17 -27.22
CA ALA A 305 14.67 17.46 -28.22
C ALA A 305 14.06 16.19 -28.85
N GLU A 306 12.79 16.29 -29.22
CA GLU A 306 12.06 15.26 -29.96
C GLU A 306 12.75 14.98 -31.30
N GLY A 307 12.83 13.70 -31.70
CA GLY A 307 13.57 13.26 -32.89
C GLY A 307 15.07 12.98 -32.69
N THR A 308 15.64 13.31 -31.52
CA THR A 308 16.99 12.85 -31.17
C THR A 308 17.02 11.34 -30.95
N LYS A 309 18.12 10.68 -31.33
CA LYS A 309 18.34 9.25 -31.05
C LYS A 309 18.67 9.03 -29.56
N LYS A 310 17.68 9.22 -28.68
CA LYS A 310 17.81 9.17 -27.22
C LYS A 310 18.48 7.89 -26.72
N THR A 311 18.22 6.75 -27.36
CA THR A 311 18.89 5.47 -27.05
C THR A 311 20.38 5.47 -27.39
N GLU A 312 20.81 6.04 -28.52
CA GLU A 312 22.25 6.13 -28.84
C GLU A 312 22.97 7.07 -27.86
N TYR A 313 22.31 8.17 -27.47
CA TYR A 313 22.84 9.06 -26.44
C TYR A 313 23.00 8.37 -25.08
N LEU A 314 21.96 7.65 -24.64
CA LEU A 314 22.02 6.87 -23.40
C LEU A 314 23.23 5.92 -23.43
N LYS A 315 23.40 5.18 -24.52
CA LYS A 315 24.52 4.24 -24.68
C LYS A 315 25.87 4.93 -24.59
N GLY A 316 26.06 6.04 -25.32
CA GLY A 316 27.29 6.82 -25.25
C GLY A 316 27.59 7.41 -23.87
N LYS A 317 26.54 7.72 -23.08
CA LYS A 317 26.71 8.15 -21.68
C LYS A 317 27.11 7.01 -20.75
N LEU A 318 26.50 5.84 -20.91
CA LEU A 318 26.82 4.66 -20.09
C LEU A 318 28.28 4.18 -20.28
N GLU A 319 28.90 4.48 -21.42
CA GLU A 319 30.31 4.17 -21.69
C GLU A 319 31.29 5.14 -21.00
N GLN A 320 30.83 6.30 -20.53
CA GLN A 320 31.67 7.26 -19.81
C GLN A 320 32.03 6.71 -18.41
N THR A 321 33.27 6.97 -17.97
CA THR A 321 33.83 6.42 -16.73
C THR A 321 32.99 6.72 -15.48
N GLU A 322 32.39 7.91 -15.38
CA GLU A 322 31.53 8.32 -14.27
C GLU A 322 30.32 7.39 -14.06
N TYR A 323 29.58 7.12 -15.14
CA TYR A 323 28.38 6.27 -15.12
C TYR A 323 28.76 4.80 -15.00
N SER A 324 29.80 4.38 -15.72
CA SER A 324 30.31 3.02 -15.71
C SER A 324 30.70 2.58 -14.29
N HIS A 325 31.45 3.41 -13.55
CA HIS A 325 31.86 3.09 -12.18
C HIS A 325 30.69 3.04 -11.19
N SER A 326 29.73 3.96 -11.31
CA SER A 326 28.64 4.10 -10.33
C SER A 326 27.48 3.11 -10.53
N LEU A 327 27.36 2.52 -11.72
CA LEU A 327 26.23 1.66 -12.11
C LEU A 327 26.62 0.19 -12.30
N GLN A 328 27.79 -0.25 -11.85
CA GLN A 328 28.24 -1.65 -12.00
C GLN A 328 28.79 -2.20 -10.70
N HIS A 329 28.76 -3.53 -10.56
CA HIS A 329 29.30 -4.26 -9.40
C HIS A 329 28.72 -3.79 -8.06
N LEU A 330 27.40 -3.63 -8.00
CA LEU A 330 26.69 -3.15 -6.82
C LEU A 330 25.50 -4.05 -6.46
N PRO A 331 25.06 -4.09 -5.19
CA PRO A 331 23.80 -4.70 -4.82
C PRO A 331 22.61 -4.01 -5.51
N SER A 332 21.61 -4.77 -5.93
CA SER A 332 20.42 -4.23 -6.60
C SER A 332 19.52 -3.46 -5.61
N PRO A 333 19.11 -2.22 -5.93
CA PRO A 333 18.13 -1.49 -5.13
C PRO A 333 16.73 -2.14 -5.09
N LEU A 334 16.44 -3.10 -5.98
CA LEU A 334 15.19 -3.86 -5.94
C LEU A 334 15.28 -5.08 -5.01
N HIS A 335 16.49 -5.60 -4.78
CA HIS A 335 16.70 -6.76 -3.92
C HIS A 335 18.17 -6.91 -3.50
N PRO A 336 18.48 -6.85 -2.20
CA PRO A 336 19.86 -6.79 -1.73
C PRO A 336 20.68 -8.06 -2.01
N ALA A 337 20.02 -9.22 -2.16
CA ALA A 337 20.72 -10.47 -2.51
C ALA A 337 21.07 -10.61 -4.00
N ILE A 338 20.63 -9.69 -4.86
CA ILE A 338 21.00 -9.69 -6.28
C ILE A 338 22.12 -8.68 -6.48
N THR A 339 23.24 -9.13 -7.01
CA THR A 339 24.35 -8.24 -7.39
C THR A 339 24.26 -7.92 -8.89
N LEU A 340 24.26 -6.62 -9.20
CA LEU A 340 24.31 -6.10 -10.56
C LEU A 340 25.76 -6.10 -11.03
N GLY A 341 26.09 -6.94 -12.01
CA GLY A 341 27.44 -7.08 -12.55
C GLY A 341 27.83 -5.96 -13.51
N ARG A 342 28.44 -6.33 -14.64
CA ARG A 342 28.83 -5.38 -15.71
C ARG A 342 27.61 -4.98 -16.55
N LEU A 343 27.47 -3.70 -16.89
CA LEU A 343 26.41 -3.21 -17.76
C LEU A 343 26.48 -3.85 -19.16
N ARG A 344 25.31 -4.19 -19.70
CA ARG A 344 25.10 -4.66 -21.08
C ARG A 344 24.61 -3.50 -21.92
N VAL A 345 25.49 -2.54 -22.19
CA VAL A 345 25.16 -1.28 -22.88
C VAL A 345 24.41 -1.50 -24.19
N SER A 346 24.73 -2.58 -24.93
CA SER A 346 24.04 -2.94 -26.17
C SER A 346 22.53 -3.18 -26.00
N GLU A 347 22.10 -3.67 -24.83
CA GLU A 347 20.70 -3.97 -24.51
C GLU A 347 19.99 -2.83 -23.77
N CYS A 348 20.74 -1.87 -23.23
CA CYS A 348 20.16 -0.68 -22.61
C CYS A 348 19.45 0.18 -23.67
N ARG A 349 18.26 0.69 -23.33
CA ARG A 349 17.47 1.54 -24.25
C ARG A 349 16.55 2.49 -23.50
N VAL A 350 16.16 3.57 -24.19
CA VAL A 350 15.06 4.43 -23.74
C VAL A 350 13.76 3.79 -24.22
N ILE A 351 12.82 3.57 -23.30
CA ILE A 351 11.50 3.05 -23.63
C ILE A 351 10.67 4.19 -24.22
N ASP A 352 9.99 3.89 -25.32
CA ASP A 352 9.11 4.84 -26.01
C ASP A 352 7.84 5.09 -25.18
N SER A 353 7.87 6.16 -24.40
CA SER A 353 6.80 6.60 -23.51
C SER A 353 7.00 8.08 -23.16
N ALA A 354 5.93 8.76 -22.73
CA ALA A 354 5.92 10.19 -22.43
C ALA A 354 7.03 10.63 -21.45
N ARG A 355 7.42 9.75 -20.53
CA ARG A 355 8.44 10.02 -19.51
C ARG A 355 9.84 9.50 -19.85
N CYS A 356 10.03 8.89 -21.01
CA CYS A 356 11.31 8.34 -21.48
C CYS A 356 12.05 7.46 -20.44
N PRO A 357 11.41 6.44 -19.83
CA PRO A 357 12.07 5.62 -18.81
C PRO A 357 13.24 4.82 -19.39
N LEU A 358 14.25 4.55 -18.56
CA LEU A 358 15.49 3.88 -18.97
C LEU A 358 15.37 2.38 -18.69
N LEU A 359 15.53 1.55 -19.72
CA LEU A 359 15.79 0.11 -19.55
C LEU A 359 17.30 -0.10 -19.43
N LEU A 360 17.75 -0.59 -18.28
CA LEU A 360 19.14 -0.91 -18.00
C LEU A 360 19.29 -2.41 -17.76
N ALA A 361 20.33 -3.02 -18.34
CA ALA A 361 20.58 -4.45 -18.27
C ALA A 361 22.02 -4.72 -17.82
N TRP A 362 22.21 -5.77 -17.02
CA TRP A 362 23.51 -6.16 -16.46
C TRP A 362 23.78 -7.64 -16.71
N HIS A 363 25.05 -8.02 -16.69
CA HIS A 363 25.45 -9.41 -16.55
C HIS A 363 25.13 -9.88 -15.13
N SER A 364 24.73 -11.15 -14.99
CA SER A 364 24.69 -11.79 -13.67
C SER A 364 26.10 -11.91 -13.12
N SER A 365 26.27 -11.68 -11.82
CA SER A 365 27.56 -11.77 -11.13
C SER A 365 27.92 -13.20 -10.66
N GLY A 366 27.09 -14.21 -10.96
CA GLY A 366 27.42 -15.62 -10.71
C GLY A 366 26.49 -16.40 -9.77
N ASP A 367 25.42 -15.81 -9.24
CA ASP A 367 24.60 -16.43 -8.19
C ASP A 367 23.29 -17.02 -8.71
N GLY A 368 23.31 -18.16 -9.41
CA GLY A 368 22.11 -19.00 -9.64
C GLY A 368 20.86 -18.32 -10.27
N THR A 369 20.95 -17.05 -10.68
CA THR A 369 19.86 -16.32 -11.29
C THR A 369 19.73 -16.86 -12.71
N PRO A 370 18.58 -17.44 -13.09
CA PRO A 370 18.43 -18.07 -14.39
C PRO A 370 18.62 -17.09 -15.55
N HIS A 371 18.51 -15.78 -15.28
CA HIS A 371 18.62 -14.75 -16.29
C HIS A 371 19.36 -13.47 -15.84
N PRO A 372 19.92 -12.67 -16.78
CA PRO A 372 20.65 -11.45 -16.47
C PRO A 372 19.72 -10.36 -15.91
N PRO A 373 20.06 -9.70 -14.79
CA PRO A 373 19.16 -8.72 -14.19
C PRO A 373 18.96 -7.51 -15.11
N ALA A 374 17.70 -7.09 -15.27
CA ALA A 374 17.31 -5.88 -15.97
C ALA A 374 16.27 -5.08 -15.17
N VAL A 375 16.38 -3.76 -15.26
CA VAL A 375 15.58 -2.81 -14.48
C VAL A 375 15.12 -1.67 -15.38
N ILE A 376 13.88 -1.25 -15.17
CA ILE A 376 13.33 -0.01 -15.72
C ILE A 376 13.47 1.07 -14.64
N PHE A 377 14.22 2.12 -14.93
CA PHE A 377 14.29 3.31 -14.11
C PHE A 377 13.30 4.36 -14.64
N LYS A 378 12.32 4.75 -13.82
CA LYS A 378 11.36 5.83 -14.14
C LYS A 378 11.74 7.11 -13.41
N TYR A 379 11.67 8.24 -14.12
CA TYR A 379 11.93 9.58 -13.60
C TYR A 379 10.80 10.53 -14.01
N GLY A 380 10.20 11.20 -13.02
CA GLY A 380 9.01 12.05 -13.16
C GLY A 380 7.68 11.34 -12.93
N ASP A 381 7.67 10.14 -12.35
CA ASP A 381 6.48 9.33 -12.03
C ASP A 381 6.49 8.89 -10.57
N ASP A 382 5.33 8.94 -9.90
CA ASP A 382 5.16 8.47 -8.51
C ASP A 382 4.89 6.96 -8.48
N LEU A 383 5.93 6.18 -8.20
CA LEU A 383 5.83 4.70 -8.15
C LEU A 383 5.22 4.16 -6.85
N ARG A 384 4.84 5.00 -5.89
CA ARG A 384 4.24 4.53 -4.63
C ARG A 384 2.90 3.84 -4.86
N GLN A 385 2.16 4.26 -5.87
CA GLN A 385 0.91 3.61 -6.29
C GLN A 385 1.16 2.21 -6.85
N ASP A 386 2.14 2.06 -7.75
CA ASP A 386 2.52 0.75 -8.28
C ASP A 386 2.99 -0.19 -7.17
N MET A 387 3.81 0.30 -6.23
CA MET A 387 4.24 -0.45 -5.05
C MET A 387 3.04 -0.94 -4.23
N LEU A 388 2.09 -0.06 -3.93
CA LEU A 388 0.87 -0.41 -3.21
C LEU A 388 0.10 -1.51 -3.95
N CYS A 389 -0.12 -1.35 -5.25
CA CYS A 389 -0.88 -2.31 -6.05
C CYS A 389 -0.21 -3.69 -6.04
N LEU A 390 1.10 -3.75 -6.27
CA LEU A 390 1.88 -4.99 -6.27
C LEU A 390 1.89 -5.67 -4.89
N GLN A 391 1.97 -4.88 -3.82
CA GLN A 391 1.86 -5.39 -2.46
C GLN A 391 0.47 -5.99 -2.19
N ILE A 392 -0.61 -5.30 -2.57
CA ILE A 392 -1.97 -5.79 -2.37
C ILE A 392 -2.24 -7.01 -3.27
N LEU A 393 -1.73 -7.05 -4.50
CA LEU A 393 -1.78 -8.24 -5.36
C LEU A 393 -1.08 -9.44 -4.69
N THR A 394 0.08 -9.21 -4.09
CA THR A 394 0.80 -10.25 -3.33
C THR A 394 -0.01 -10.72 -2.12
N LEU A 395 -0.70 -9.81 -1.43
CA LEU A 395 -1.60 -10.16 -0.33
C LEU A 395 -2.79 -11.00 -0.84
N MET A 396 -3.47 -10.56 -1.91
CA MET A 396 -4.60 -11.29 -2.51
C MET A 396 -4.21 -12.71 -2.90
N ALA A 397 -3.03 -12.92 -3.50
CA ALA A 397 -2.51 -14.25 -3.79
C ALA A 397 -2.38 -15.12 -2.53
N ARG A 398 -1.89 -14.56 -1.41
CA ARG A 398 -1.80 -15.31 -0.15
C ARG A 398 -3.18 -15.63 0.43
N LEU A 399 -4.13 -14.68 0.38
CA LEU A 399 -5.51 -14.90 0.85
C LEU A 399 -6.21 -16.00 0.05
N TRP A 400 -6.05 -16.01 -1.27
CA TRP A 400 -6.57 -17.10 -2.10
C TRP A 400 -5.92 -18.45 -1.76
N ALA A 401 -4.59 -18.49 -1.59
CA ALA A 401 -3.88 -19.71 -1.22
C ALA A 401 -4.33 -20.25 0.14
N GLN A 402 -4.59 -19.39 1.13
CA GLN A 402 -5.15 -19.78 2.43
C GLN A 402 -6.54 -20.41 2.31
N GLY A 403 -7.34 -19.95 1.35
CA GLY A 403 -8.65 -20.53 1.00
C GLY A 403 -8.57 -21.76 0.08
N GLY A 404 -7.38 -22.29 -0.21
CA GLY A 404 -7.19 -23.43 -1.11
C GLY A 404 -7.39 -23.12 -2.59
N LEU A 405 -7.35 -21.84 -2.99
CA LEU A 405 -7.43 -21.40 -4.38
C LEU A 405 -6.06 -21.03 -4.92
N GLU A 406 -5.51 -21.87 -5.79
CA GLU A 406 -4.24 -21.62 -6.47
C GLU A 406 -4.43 -20.66 -7.65
N LEU A 407 -4.22 -19.38 -7.38
CA LEU A 407 -4.34 -18.28 -8.34
C LEU A 407 -3.00 -17.57 -8.46
N PRO A 408 -2.12 -18.05 -9.35
CA PRO A 408 -0.76 -17.52 -9.45
C PRO A 408 -0.79 -16.11 -10.06
N LEU A 409 0.02 -15.22 -9.50
CA LEU A 409 0.23 -13.86 -9.98
C LEU A 409 1.73 -13.63 -10.21
N ILE A 410 2.08 -12.63 -11.02
CA ILE A 410 3.46 -12.15 -11.17
C ILE A 410 3.56 -10.75 -10.55
N PRO A 411 3.74 -10.64 -9.21
CA PRO A 411 4.03 -9.38 -8.56
C PRO A 411 5.53 -9.06 -8.71
N TYR A 412 5.89 -8.49 -9.86
CA TYR A 412 7.27 -8.01 -10.10
C TYR A 412 7.66 -6.95 -9.07
N ARG A 413 8.96 -6.80 -8.81
CA ARG A 413 9.45 -5.82 -7.83
C ARG A 413 9.32 -4.40 -8.37
N CYS A 414 8.84 -3.51 -7.52
CA CYS A 414 8.79 -2.07 -7.75
C CYS A 414 9.27 -1.36 -6.49
N GLN A 415 10.13 -0.36 -6.63
CA GLN A 415 10.68 0.40 -5.52
C GLN A 415 10.76 1.88 -5.88
N ALA A 416 9.89 2.69 -5.28
CA ALA A 416 10.04 4.14 -5.23
C ALA A 416 11.29 4.49 -4.41
N THR A 417 12.04 5.48 -4.86
CA THR A 417 13.29 5.91 -4.21
C THR A 417 13.22 7.35 -3.69
N THR A 418 12.38 8.16 -4.34
CA THR A 418 11.86 9.45 -3.88
C THR A 418 10.40 9.54 -4.35
N ARG A 419 9.77 10.71 -4.22
CA ARG A 419 8.39 10.96 -4.65
C ARG A 419 8.14 10.71 -6.15
N ASP A 420 9.13 10.98 -7.01
CA ASP A 420 8.95 11.09 -8.46
C ASP A 420 9.89 10.18 -9.25
N GLN A 421 10.53 9.21 -8.61
CA GLN A 421 11.40 8.25 -9.29
C GLN A 421 11.51 6.93 -8.55
N GLY A 422 11.85 5.89 -9.32
CA GLY A 422 12.20 4.61 -8.78
C GLY A 422 12.44 3.55 -9.85
N LEU A 423 12.44 2.31 -9.41
CA LEU A 423 12.88 1.16 -10.19
C LEU A 423 11.75 0.14 -10.31
N ILE A 424 11.68 -0.51 -11.47
CA ILE A 424 10.76 -1.60 -11.76
C ILE A 424 11.54 -2.77 -12.33
N GLU A 425 11.31 -3.96 -11.81
CA GLU A 425 11.87 -5.21 -12.33
C GLU A 425 11.35 -5.52 -13.72
N VAL A 426 12.25 -5.94 -14.62
CA VAL A 426 11.86 -6.47 -15.92
C VAL A 426 11.53 -7.94 -15.78
N VAL A 427 10.29 -8.32 -16.11
CA VAL A 427 9.89 -9.72 -16.19
C VAL A 427 10.40 -10.31 -17.51
N GLU A 428 11.35 -11.23 -17.40
CA GLU A 428 11.95 -11.87 -18.56
C GLU A 428 10.99 -12.80 -19.31
N GLY A 429 11.20 -12.93 -20.61
CA GLY A 429 10.38 -13.79 -21.45
C GLY A 429 8.92 -13.33 -21.59
N ALA A 430 8.56 -12.13 -21.13
CA ALA A 430 7.24 -11.57 -21.29
C ALA A 430 7.16 -10.60 -22.47
N ALA A 431 5.98 -10.53 -23.09
CA ALA A 431 5.66 -9.61 -24.17
C ALA A 431 4.31 -8.95 -23.90
N THR A 432 4.15 -7.67 -24.28
CA THR A 432 2.85 -7.02 -24.19
C THR A 432 1.88 -7.67 -25.19
N VAL A 433 0.60 -7.75 -24.83
CA VAL A 433 -0.45 -8.23 -25.75
C VAL A 433 -0.42 -7.42 -27.06
N TYR A 434 -0.16 -6.11 -26.96
CA TYR A 434 0.03 -5.24 -28.12
C TYR A 434 1.15 -5.73 -29.06
N SER A 435 2.32 -6.06 -28.50
CA SER A 435 3.46 -6.54 -29.30
C SER A 435 3.19 -7.89 -29.95
N ILE A 436 2.44 -8.78 -29.29
CA ILE A 436 2.05 -10.09 -29.81
C ILE A 436 1.08 -9.92 -30.99
N GLN A 437 0.07 -9.05 -30.84
CA GLN A 437 -0.93 -8.80 -31.89
C GLN A 437 -0.35 -8.13 -33.15
N ARG A 438 0.79 -7.43 -33.04
CA ARG A 438 1.42 -6.71 -34.18
C ARG A 438 2.32 -7.56 -35.07
N VAL A 439 2.63 -8.82 -34.72
CA VAL A 439 3.61 -9.64 -35.46
C VAL A 439 3.12 -10.04 -36.87
N SER A 440 1.82 -9.91 -37.18
CA SER A 440 1.28 -10.17 -38.52
C SER A 440 1.42 -8.96 -39.45
N THR A 441 2.41 -9.00 -40.34
CA THR A 441 2.68 -8.04 -41.42
C THR A 441 1.67 -8.11 -42.59
N LEU A 442 1.48 -6.96 -43.26
CA LEU A 442 0.95 -6.74 -44.62
C LEU A 442 -0.59 -6.74 -44.80
N GLY A 443 -1.16 -5.54 -44.89
CA GLY A 443 -2.20 -5.24 -45.91
C GLY A 443 -3.66 -5.13 -45.47
N ALA A 444 -4.10 -5.72 -44.35
CA ALA A 444 -5.49 -5.61 -43.93
C ALA A 444 -5.64 -5.48 -42.42
N ILE A 445 -6.36 -4.44 -42.00
CA ILE A 445 -6.70 -4.12 -40.62
C ILE A 445 -7.80 -5.09 -40.16
N GLN A 446 -7.42 -6.32 -39.82
CA GLN A 446 -8.23 -7.21 -39.01
C GLN A 446 -7.43 -7.62 -37.78
N VAL A 447 -7.89 -7.19 -36.61
CA VAL A 447 -7.39 -7.70 -35.32
C VAL A 447 -7.90 -9.13 -35.19
N ASP A 448 -7.10 -10.06 -35.70
CA ASP A 448 -7.29 -11.51 -35.56
C ASP A 448 -7.18 -11.89 -34.07
N SER A 449 -8.33 -12.20 -33.46
CA SER A 449 -8.40 -12.58 -32.04
C SER A 449 -7.65 -13.88 -31.71
N SER A 450 -7.11 -14.59 -32.72
CA SER A 450 -6.35 -15.83 -32.54
C SER A 450 -4.85 -15.67 -32.33
N GLN A 451 -4.31 -14.46 -32.51
CA GLN A 451 -2.85 -14.23 -32.44
C GLN A 451 -2.26 -14.57 -31.07
N LEU A 452 -2.95 -14.22 -29.99
CA LEU A 452 -2.48 -14.55 -28.65
C LEU A 452 -2.40 -16.06 -28.41
N TYR A 453 -3.45 -16.79 -28.82
CA TYR A 453 -3.46 -18.25 -28.72
C TYR A 453 -2.38 -18.90 -29.58
N LYS A 454 -2.19 -18.42 -30.81
CA LYS A 454 -1.11 -18.86 -31.71
C LYS A 454 0.27 -18.65 -31.07
N TRP A 455 0.52 -17.48 -30.49
CA TRP A 455 1.78 -17.19 -29.81
C TRP A 455 2.05 -18.12 -28.63
N ILE A 456 1.04 -18.37 -27.77
CA ILE A 456 1.18 -19.32 -26.64
C ILE A 456 1.49 -20.72 -27.16
N ARG A 457 0.79 -21.17 -28.22
CA ARG A 457 1.04 -22.46 -28.88
C ARG A 457 2.43 -22.58 -29.49
N GLU A 458 2.92 -21.51 -30.12
CA GLU A 458 4.27 -21.48 -30.72
C GLU A 458 5.38 -21.59 -29.67
N LYS A 459 5.19 -20.97 -28.50
CA LYS A 459 6.14 -21.06 -27.38
C LYS A 459 6.05 -22.39 -26.62
N ASN A 460 4.91 -23.07 -26.69
CA ASN A 460 4.64 -24.31 -25.96
C ASN A 460 4.28 -25.46 -26.91
N ARG A 461 5.30 -26.00 -27.59
CA ARG A 461 5.12 -26.91 -28.75
C ARG A 461 4.55 -28.29 -28.43
N THR A 462 4.73 -28.78 -27.21
CA THR A 462 4.20 -30.10 -26.78
C THR A 462 2.82 -29.94 -26.16
N ALA A 463 1.91 -30.87 -26.40
CA ALA A 463 0.54 -30.83 -25.84
C ALA A 463 0.52 -30.58 -24.33
N SER A 464 1.33 -31.30 -23.55
CA SER A 464 1.42 -31.11 -22.09
C SER A 464 1.85 -29.69 -21.68
N LYS A 465 2.88 -29.11 -22.33
CA LYS A 465 3.29 -27.72 -22.06
C LYS A 465 2.24 -26.70 -22.50
N LEU A 466 1.54 -26.97 -23.60
CA LEU A 466 0.46 -26.10 -24.05
C LEU A 466 -0.70 -26.10 -23.05
N ASP A 467 -1.12 -27.27 -22.59
CA ASP A 467 -2.16 -27.40 -21.58
C ASP A 467 -1.75 -26.70 -20.28
N GLN A 468 -0.50 -26.86 -19.83
CA GLN A 468 0.03 -26.14 -18.67
C GLN A 468 0.02 -24.62 -18.88
N ALA A 469 0.45 -24.15 -20.06
CA ALA A 469 0.47 -22.72 -20.37
C ALA A 469 -0.95 -22.12 -20.45
N ILE A 470 -1.93 -22.87 -20.94
CA ILE A 470 -3.33 -22.44 -20.95
C ILE A 470 -3.93 -22.47 -19.53
N ASP A 471 -3.57 -23.43 -18.69
CA ASP A 471 -3.97 -23.46 -17.27
C ASP A 471 -3.39 -22.26 -16.51
N ASN A 472 -2.08 -22.00 -16.68
CA ASN A 472 -1.38 -20.82 -16.17
C ASN A 472 -2.10 -19.54 -16.63
N PHE A 473 -2.39 -19.41 -17.92
CA PHE A 473 -3.12 -18.27 -18.47
C PHE A 473 -4.49 -18.11 -17.83
N SER A 474 -5.26 -19.19 -17.74
CA SER A 474 -6.63 -19.17 -17.21
C SER A 474 -6.65 -18.79 -15.74
N LYS A 475 -5.78 -19.37 -14.90
CA LYS A 475 -5.73 -19.07 -13.46
C LYS A 475 -5.21 -17.66 -13.19
N SER A 476 -4.12 -17.24 -13.85
CA SER A 476 -3.59 -15.88 -13.69
C SER A 476 -4.54 -14.82 -14.26
N CYS A 477 -5.25 -15.12 -15.35
CA CYS A 477 -6.30 -14.24 -15.89
C CYS A 477 -7.45 -14.09 -14.89
N ALA A 478 -7.93 -15.19 -14.29
CA ALA A 478 -8.98 -15.14 -13.28
C ALA A 478 -8.56 -14.27 -12.08
N ALA A 479 -7.32 -14.44 -11.63
CA ALA A 479 -6.71 -13.66 -10.56
C ALA A 479 -6.69 -12.15 -10.88
N TYR A 480 -6.16 -11.75 -12.05
CA TYR A 480 -6.11 -10.35 -12.45
C TYR A 480 -7.49 -9.75 -12.77
N CYS A 481 -8.44 -10.51 -13.33
CA CYS A 481 -9.82 -10.05 -13.54
C CYS A 481 -10.47 -9.65 -12.21
N VAL A 482 -10.39 -10.53 -11.20
CA VAL A 482 -10.95 -10.26 -9.87
C VAL A 482 -10.18 -9.14 -9.15
N ALA A 483 -8.84 -9.17 -9.16
CA ALA A 483 -8.05 -8.15 -8.49
C ALA A 483 -8.27 -6.75 -9.07
N THR A 484 -8.26 -6.62 -10.40
CA THR A 484 -8.46 -5.32 -11.08
C THR A 484 -9.87 -4.79 -10.88
N PHE A 485 -10.89 -5.65 -10.82
CA PHE A 485 -12.24 -5.28 -10.47
C PHE A 485 -12.35 -4.77 -9.03
N VAL A 486 -11.85 -5.53 -8.07
CA VAL A 486 -11.91 -5.17 -6.64
C VAL A 486 -11.12 -3.90 -6.36
N LEU A 487 -9.92 -3.76 -6.92
CA LEU A 487 -9.07 -2.59 -6.74
C LEU A 487 -9.43 -1.41 -7.65
N GLY A 488 -10.34 -1.59 -8.61
CA GLY A 488 -10.71 -0.56 -9.57
C GLY A 488 -9.54 -0.05 -10.39
N ILE A 489 -8.69 -0.96 -10.89
CA ILE A 489 -7.50 -0.62 -11.67
C ILE A 489 -7.93 -0.22 -13.09
N GLY A 490 -7.66 1.05 -13.46
CA GLY A 490 -8.04 1.63 -14.75
C GLY A 490 -6.95 1.60 -15.84
N ASP A 491 -7.26 2.21 -16.99
CA ASP A 491 -6.39 2.33 -18.18
C ASP A 491 -5.86 0.96 -18.66
N ARG A 492 -6.72 -0.07 -18.68
CA ARG A 492 -6.34 -1.44 -19.05
C ARG A 492 -6.45 -1.65 -20.56
N HIS A 493 -5.30 -1.68 -21.24
CA HIS A 493 -5.18 -1.86 -22.69
C HIS A 493 -4.04 -2.82 -23.06
N PRO A 494 -3.91 -3.27 -24.32
CA PRO A 494 -2.94 -4.31 -24.73
C PRO A 494 -1.47 -3.99 -24.42
N SER A 495 -1.11 -2.70 -24.34
CA SER A 495 0.24 -2.28 -23.97
C SER A 495 0.54 -2.41 -22.47
N ASN A 496 -0.49 -2.45 -21.61
CA ASN A 496 -0.38 -2.54 -20.15
C ASN A 496 -0.72 -3.94 -19.62
N ILE A 497 -0.90 -4.91 -20.52
CA ILE A 497 -1.12 -6.31 -20.20
C ILE A 497 -0.03 -7.11 -20.91
N MET A 498 0.65 -7.96 -20.15
CA MET A 498 1.77 -8.78 -20.62
C MET A 498 1.46 -10.25 -20.45
N VAL A 499 2.06 -11.08 -21.31
CA VAL A 499 1.99 -12.53 -21.23
C VAL A 499 3.42 -13.08 -21.31
N SER A 500 3.74 -13.95 -20.37
CA SER A 500 5.01 -14.69 -20.29
C SER A 500 5.02 -15.90 -21.24
N ARG A 501 6.20 -16.45 -21.54
CA ARG A 501 6.36 -17.62 -22.42
C ARG A 501 5.64 -18.87 -21.91
N ASP A 502 5.54 -19.03 -20.59
CA ASP A 502 4.85 -20.11 -19.88
C ASP A 502 3.35 -19.85 -19.71
N GLY A 503 2.80 -18.82 -20.35
CA GLY A 503 1.37 -18.56 -20.45
C GLY A 503 0.79 -17.71 -19.32
N MET A 504 1.56 -17.31 -18.32
CA MET A 504 1.08 -16.42 -17.26
C MET A 504 0.79 -15.01 -17.81
N ILE A 505 -0.43 -14.52 -17.59
CA ILE A 505 -0.82 -13.14 -17.88
C ILE A 505 -0.61 -12.27 -16.63
N PHE A 506 -0.13 -11.05 -16.83
CA PHE A 506 0.03 -10.07 -15.76
C PHE A 506 -0.13 -8.64 -16.23
N HIS A 507 -0.54 -7.77 -15.32
CA HIS A 507 -0.79 -6.35 -15.60
C HIS A 507 0.40 -5.51 -15.14
N ILE A 508 0.68 -4.43 -15.87
CA ILE A 508 1.72 -3.44 -15.53
C ILE A 508 1.13 -2.03 -15.49
N ASP A 509 1.84 -1.07 -14.90
CA ASP A 509 1.49 0.36 -14.90
C ASP A 509 0.16 0.64 -14.16
N PHE A 510 0.20 0.74 -12.83
CA PHE A 510 -1.00 0.79 -11.97
C PHE A 510 -1.44 2.22 -11.58
N GLY A 511 -1.18 3.21 -12.44
CA GLY A 511 -1.34 4.64 -12.11
C GLY A 511 -2.77 5.14 -11.78
N HIS A 512 -3.79 4.28 -11.79
CA HIS A 512 -5.17 4.64 -11.43
C HIS A 512 -5.86 3.47 -10.71
N ILE A 513 -6.23 3.69 -9.45
CA ILE A 513 -6.90 2.71 -8.59
C ILE A 513 -8.13 3.30 -7.89
N LEU A 514 -8.91 2.44 -7.24
CA LEU A 514 -10.13 2.76 -6.49
C LEU A 514 -11.18 3.51 -7.32
N GLY A 515 -11.22 3.28 -8.64
CA GLY A 515 -12.20 3.91 -9.52
C GLY A 515 -11.90 5.36 -9.90
N ASN A 516 -10.70 5.87 -9.59
CA ASN A 516 -10.21 7.18 -10.03
C ASN A 516 -9.83 7.19 -11.52
N PHE A 517 -10.78 6.81 -12.38
CA PHE A 517 -10.59 6.68 -13.81
C PHE A 517 -10.49 8.04 -14.51
N LYS A 518 -9.66 8.14 -15.55
CA LYS A 518 -9.58 9.33 -16.39
C LYS A 518 -10.92 9.59 -17.06
N LYS A 519 -11.35 10.86 -17.11
CA LYS A 519 -12.49 11.31 -17.90
C LYS A 519 -11.99 11.98 -19.19
N LYS A 520 -12.66 11.76 -20.31
CA LYS A 520 -12.43 12.48 -21.57
C LYS A 520 -13.75 13.14 -21.98
N PHE A 521 -13.75 14.47 -22.12
CA PHE A 521 -14.96 15.27 -22.40
C PHE A 521 -16.12 15.00 -21.41
N GLY A 522 -15.81 14.79 -20.13
CA GLY A 522 -16.81 14.49 -19.08
C GLY A 522 -17.27 13.04 -19.02
N ILE A 523 -16.95 12.20 -20.01
CA ILE A 523 -17.32 10.77 -20.05
C ILE A 523 -16.17 9.93 -19.44
N PRO A 524 -16.46 8.96 -18.56
CA PRO A 524 -15.45 8.01 -18.08
C PRO A 524 -14.80 7.25 -19.23
N ARG A 525 -13.46 7.14 -19.21
CA ARG A 525 -12.72 6.40 -20.23
C ARG A 525 -12.92 4.89 -20.08
N GLU A 526 -13.03 4.40 -18.85
CA GLU A 526 -13.38 3.02 -18.54
C GLU A 526 -14.88 2.79 -18.71
N ARG A 527 -15.22 1.90 -19.65
CA ARG A 527 -16.60 1.55 -20.01
C ARG A 527 -17.03 0.16 -19.53
N VAL A 528 -16.07 -0.66 -19.12
CA VAL A 528 -16.27 -2.03 -18.64
C VAL A 528 -15.65 -2.20 -17.25
N PRO A 529 -16.23 -3.06 -16.38
CA PRO A 529 -15.79 -3.18 -15.00
C PRO A 529 -14.41 -3.85 -14.85
N PHE A 530 -14.00 -4.67 -15.83
CA PHE A 530 -12.64 -5.19 -16.01
C PHE A 530 -12.47 -5.67 -17.45
N VAL A 531 -11.23 -5.99 -17.86
CA VAL A 531 -10.92 -6.40 -19.22
C VAL A 531 -11.04 -7.91 -19.38
N LEU A 532 -11.92 -8.35 -20.28
CA LEU A 532 -12.00 -9.73 -20.76
C LEU A 532 -12.31 -9.73 -22.27
N THR A 533 -11.27 -9.88 -23.08
CA THR A 533 -11.37 -9.73 -24.55
C THR A 533 -11.57 -11.07 -25.26
N SER A 534 -12.00 -11.02 -26.51
CA SER A 534 -12.16 -12.23 -27.34
C SER A 534 -10.86 -13.04 -27.46
N ASP A 535 -9.71 -12.38 -27.47
CA ASP A 535 -8.39 -13.02 -27.48
C ASP A 535 -8.19 -13.88 -26.22
N PHE A 536 -8.57 -13.36 -25.05
CA PHE A 536 -8.42 -14.08 -23.78
C PHE A 536 -9.41 -15.25 -23.72
N LEU A 537 -10.65 -15.03 -24.16
CA LEU A 537 -11.66 -16.10 -24.23
C LEU A 537 -11.20 -17.26 -25.10
N LEU A 538 -10.59 -16.98 -26.25
CA LEU A 538 -10.09 -18.02 -27.15
C LEU A 538 -8.96 -18.85 -26.50
N VAL A 539 -8.05 -18.21 -25.77
CA VAL A 539 -6.98 -18.92 -25.04
C VAL A 539 -7.59 -19.81 -23.95
N ILE A 540 -8.50 -19.27 -23.13
CA ILE A 540 -9.19 -20.00 -22.06
C ILE A 540 -9.93 -21.21 -22.63
N ALA A 541 -10.63 -21.03 -23.76
CA ALA A 541 -11.39 -22.08 -24.44
C ALA A 541 -10.53 -23.00 -25.32
N LYS A 542 -9.20 -23.00 -25.17
CA LYS A 542 -8.26 -23.86 -25.93
C LYS A 542 -8.41 -23.76 -27.45
N GLY A 543 -8.78 -22.58 -27.96
CA GLY A 543 -8.99 -22.35 -29.38
C GLY A 543 -10.33 -22.85 -29.93
N ALA A 544 -11.31 -23.17 -29.09
CA ALA A 544 -12.65 -23.56 -29.52
C ALA A 544 -13.32 -22.51 -30.42
N GLU A 545 -14.12 -22.94 -31.39
CA GLU A 545 -14.84 -22.06 -32.31
C GLU A 545 -15.86 -21.16 -31.61
N ASN A 546 -16.53 -21.70 -30.57
CA ASN A 546 -17.45 -20.98 -29.70
C ASN A 546 -16.91 -20.92 -28.26
N PRO A 547 -15.94 -20.02 -27.95
CA PRO A 547 -15.32 -19.96 -26.64
C PRO A 547 -16.30 -19.78 -25.48
N LYS A 548 -17.40 -19.07 -25.71
CA LYS A 548 -18.39 -18.70 -24.69
C LYS A 548 -19.20 -19.88 -24.17
N ASP A 549 -19.41 -20.88 -25.02
CA ASP A 549 -20.21 -22.07 -24.68
C ASP A 549 -19.31 -23.23 -24.22
N SER A 550 -17.99 -23.01 -24.13
CA SER A 550 -17.02 -24.02 -23.73
C SER A 550 -17.10 -24.37 -22.24
N GLN A 551 -16.81 -25.62 -21.90
CA GLN A 551 -16.74 -26.06 -20.51
C GLN A 551 -15.59 -25.36 -19.76
N GLU A 552 -14.49 -25.05 -20.45
CA GLU A 552 -13.34 -24.33 -19.94
C GLU A 552 -13.73 -22.92 -19.49
N PHE A 553 -14.55 -22.22 -20.28
CA PHE A 553 -15.02 -20.89 -19.90
C PHE A 553 -15.97 -20.92 -18.70
N GLN A 554 -16.86 -21.92 -18.61
CA GLN A 554 -17.72 -22.10 -17.43
C GLN A 554 -16.88 -22.35 -16.16
N ARG A 555 -15.82 -23.17 -16.25
CA ARG A 555 -14.87 -23.38 -15.13
C ARG A 555 -14.15 -22.10 -14.75
N PHE A 556 -13.74 -21.30 -15.73
CA PHE A 556 -13.12 -19.99 -15.51
C PHE A 556 -14.06 -19.02 -14.77
N GLN A 557 -15.34 -18.96 -15.15
CA GLN A 557 -16.35 -18.14 -14.47
C GLN A 557 -16.53 -18.57 -13.00
N GLN A 558 -16.62 -19.87 -12.74
CA GLN A 558 -16.70 -20.41 -11.38
C GLN A 558 -15.46 -20.07 -10.56
N LEU A 559 -14.27 -20.16 -11.15
CA LEU A 559 -13.01 -19.80 -10.51
C LEU A 559 -12.99 -18.31 -10.11
N CYS A 560 -13.43 -17.42 -11.00
CA CYS A 560 -13.53 -15.99 -10.71
C CYS A 560 -14.52 -15.70 -9.57
N GLY A 561 -15.67 -16.38 -9.56
CA GLY A 561 -16.65 -16.25 -8.48
C GLY A 561 -16.10 -16.67 -7.12
N LYS A 562 -15.42 -17.81 -7.05
CA LYS A 562 -14.75 -18.29 -5.82
C LYS A 562 -13.66 -17.31 -5.35
N ALA A 563 -12.84 -16.82 -6.28
CA ALA A 563 -11.79 -15.85 -5.98
C ALA A 563 -12.35 -14.52 -5.44
N TYR A 564 -13.46 -14.04 -6.01
CA TYR A 564 -14.16 -12.83 -5.56
C TYR A 564 -14.69 -13.00 -4.12
N LEU A 565 -15.37 -14.11 -3.83
CA LEU A 565 -15.92 -14.38 -2.51
C LEU A 565 -14.82 -14.51 -1.44
N ALA A 566 -13.71 -15.17 -1.78
CA ALA A 566 -12.55 -15.25 -0.89
C ALA A 566 -12.03 -13.86 -0.51
N LEU A 567 -11.88 -12.93 -1.46
CA LEU A 567 -11.48 -11.55 -1.12
C LEU A 567 -12.55 -10.81 -0.30
N ARG A 568 -13.83 -11.07 -0.55
CA ARG A 568 -14.94 -10.47 0.20
C ARG A 568 -14.88 -10.85 1.68
N HIS A 569 -14.58 -12.10 2.01
CA HIS A 569 -14.38 -12.54 3.39
C HIS A 569 -13.23 -11.83 4.11
N HIS A 570 -12.26 -11.30 3.35
CA HIS A 570 -11.14 -10.51 3.87
C HIS A 570 -11.29 -8.99 3.64
N TYR A 571 -12.49 -8.48 3.36
CA TYR A 571 -12.75 -7.06 3.14
C TYR A 571 -12.18 -6.17 4.25
N ARG A 572 -12.38 -6.55 5.52
CA ARG A 572 -11.95 -5.76 6.67
C ARG A 572 -10.45 -5.49 6.64
N LEU A 573 -9.62 -6.50 6.36
CA LEU A 573 -8.17 -6.34 6.23
C LEU A 573 -7.83 -5.36 5.10
N LEU A 574 -8.42 -5.54 3.92
CA LEU A 574 -8.17 -4.66 2.78
C LEU A 574 -8.55 -3.21 3.12
N ALA A 575 -9.71 -2.99 3.72
CA ALA A 575 -10.18 -1.66 4.11
C ALA A 575 -9.25 -1.00 5.13
N VAL A 576 -8.79 -1.73 6.16
CA VAL A 576 -7.81 -1.22 7.14
C VAL A 576 -6.50 -0.81 6.47
N LEU A 577 -5.96 -1.65 5.58
CA LEU A 577 -4.70 -1.35 4.89
C LEU A 577 -4.79 -0.10 4.02
N PHE A 578 -5.91 0.12 3.33
CA PHE A 578 -6.12 1.33 2.54
C PHE A 578 -6.40 2.56 3.43
N CYS A 579 -7.07 2.40 4.57
CA CYS A 579 -7.26 3.49 5.54
C CYS A 579 -5.94 4.02 6.11
N GLN A 580 -4.96 3.14 6.36
CA GLN A 580 -3.62 3.55 6.82
C GLN A 580 -2.85 4.37 5.78
N LEU A 581 -3.32 4.40 4.53
CA LEU A 581 -2.70 5.15 3.44
C LEU A 581 -3.39 6.48 3.16
N VAL A 582 -4.55 6.73 3.79
CA VAL A 582 -5.20 8.03 3.76
C VAL A 582 -4.25 9.05 4.40
N ASN A 583 -4.15 10.25 3.80
CA ASN A 583 -3.21 11.32 4.20
C ASN A 583 -1.72 11.05 3.92
N THR A 584 -1.36 10.00 3.17
CA THR A 584 0.05 9.77 2.75
C THR A 584 0.47 10.61 1.54
N GLY A 585 -0.45 11.41 0.99
CA GLY A 585 -0.24 12.21 -0.21
C GLY A 585 -0.22 11.38 -1.50
N MET A 586 -0.75 10.15 -1.47
CA MET A 586 -1.00 9.37 -2.69
C MET A 586 -2.22 9.95 -3.43
N PRO A 587 -2.11 10.30 -4.72
CA PRO A 587 -3.17 11.00 -5.43
C PRO A 587 -4.55 10.33 -5.46
N GLU A 588 -4.63 9.00 -5.44
CA GLU A 588 -5.85 8.19 -5.58
C GLU A 588 -6.39 7.68 -4.23
N VAL A 589 -5.66 7.93 -3.13
CA VAL A 589 -6.05 7.54 -1.77
C VAL A 589 -5.95 8.75 -0.86
N GLN A 590 -6.89 9.69 -1.02
CA GLN A 590 -6.88 10.96 -0.29
C GLN A 590 -7.86 10.96 0.87
N SER A 591 -8.91 10.14 0.82
CA SER A 591 -10.01 10.15 1.76
C SER A 591 -10.60 8.76 2.02
N VAL A 592 -11.36 8.64 3.10
CA VAL A 592 -12.16 7.44 3.40
C VAL A 592 -13.23 7.18 2.30
N ALA A 593 -13.65 8.22 1.58
CA ALA A 593 -14.57 8.07 0.46
C ALA A 593 -13.94 7.28 -0.70
N ASP A 594 -12.65 7.45 -0.95
CA ASP A 594 -11.92 6.67 -1.96
C ASP A 594 -11.88 5.18 -1.57
N VAL A 595 -11.59 4.89 -0.30
CA VAL A 595 -11.56 3.51 0.23
C VAL A 595 -12.95 2.85 0.17
N SER A 596 -14.02 3.65 0.22
CA SER A 596 -15.40 3.15 0.09
C SER A 596 -15.70 2.50 -1.26
N TYR A 597 -14.84 2.70 -2.27
CA TYR A 597 -14.88 1.93 -3.50
C TYR A 597 -14.84 0.42 -3.24
N LEU A 598 -13.93 -0.04 -2.35
CA LEU A 598 -13.80 -1.46 -2.00
C LEU A 598 -15.09 -2.03 -1.41
N ARG A 599 -15.75 -1.25 -0.55
CA ARG A 599 -17.02 -1.61 0.09
C ARG A 599 -18.11 -1.87 -0.96
N LYS A 600 -18.16 -0.99 -1.97
CA LYS A 600 -19.11 -1.10 -3.09
C LYS A 600 -18.79 -2.29 -3.98
N THR A 601 -17.54 -2.47 -4.40
CA THR A 601 -17.16 -3.54 -5.33
C THR A 601 -17.23 -4.93 -4.72
N LEU A 602 -16.99 -5.07 -3.42
CA LEU A 602 -17.15 -6.34 -2.70
C LEU A 602 -18.58 -6.55 -2.19
N ALA A 603 -19.51 -5.63 -2.48
CA ALA A 603 -20.90 -5.67 -2.04
C ALA A 603 -21.02 -6.05 -0.55
N VAL A 604 -20.36 -5.26 0.29
CA VAL A 604 -20.39 -5.45 1.74
C VAL A 604 -21.76 -5.03 2.28
N GLY A 605 -22.33 -5.82 3.19
CA GLY A 605 -23.63 -5.55 3.80
C GLY A 605 -24.84 -6.25 3.14
N VAL A 606 -24.61 -7.01 2.05
CA VAL A 606 -25.62 -7.92 1.45
C VAL A 606 -25.25 -9.39 1.68
N SER A 607 -26.12 -10.33 1.30
CA SER A 607 -25.81 -11.77 1.43
C SER A 607 -24.69 -12.19 0.49
N GLU A 608 -24.11 -13.37 0.74
CA GLU A 608 -23.05 -13.91 -0.11
C GLU A 608 -23.57 -14.20 -1.54
N GLU A 609 -24.80 -14.71 -1.63
CA GLU A 609 -25.49 -15.00 -2.89
C GLU A 609 -25.74 -13.73 -3.70
N GLU A 610 -26.22 -12.67 -3.04
CA GLU A 610 -26.45 -11.36 -3.67
C GLU A 610 -25.13 -10.74 -4.14
N ALA A 611 -24.07 -10.84 -3.34
CA ALA A 611 -22.75 -10.35 -3.71
C ALA A 611 -22.16 -11.12 -4.91
N LEU A 612 -22.33 -12.45 -4.94
CA LEU A 612 -21.90 -13.28 -6.07
C LEU A 612 -22.70 -12.95 -7.33
N GLN A 613 -24.02 -12.77 -7.22
CA GLN A 613 -24.87 -12.38 -8.34
C GLN A 613 -24.46 -11.00 -8.88
N TYR A 614 -24.16 -10.04 -7.99
CA TYR A 614 -23.63 -8.74 -8.37
C TYR A 614 -22.33 -8.87 -9.18
N PHE A 615 -21.36 -9.66 -8.70
CA PHE A 615 -20.11 -9.90 -9.41
C PHE A 615 -20.34 -10.59 -10.75
N GLN A 616 -21.19 -11.62 -10.79
CA GLN A 616 -21.53 -12.32 -12.02
C GLN A 616 -22.16 -11.37 -13.03
N ASN A 617 -23.09 -10.51 -12.64
CA ASN A 617 -23.67 -9.51 -13.54
C ASN A 617 -22.59 -8.59 -14.14
N ARG A 618 -21.64 -8.11 -13.33
CA ARG A 618 -20.49 -7.31 -13.81
C ARG A 618 -19.57 -8.10 -14.73
N PHE A 619 -19.37 -9.37 -14.43
CA PHE A 619 -18.62 -10.28 -15.30
C PHE A 619 -19.31 -10.43 -16.67
N HIS A 620 -20.64 -10.58 -16.69
CA HIS A 620 -21.44 -10.64 -17.92
C HIS A 620 -21.38 -9.36 -18.74
N GLU A 621 -21.45 -8.20 -18.09
CA GLU A 621 -21.24 -6.90 -18.75
C GLU A 621 -19.84 -6.77 -19.36
N ALA A 622 -18.79 -7.23 -18.66
CA ALA A 622 -17.41 -7.13 -19.13
C ALA A 622 -17.18 -7.87 -20.46
N TYR A 623 -17.65 -9.11 -20.58
CA TYR A 623 -17.51 -9.85 -21.84
C TYR A 623 -18.62 -9.53 -22.86
N GLY A 624 -19.81 -9.08 -22.42
CA GLY A 624 -20.85 -8.54 -23.31
C GLY A 624 -20.38 -7.26 -24.02
N GLY A 625 -19.58 -6.44 -23.32
CA GLY A 625 -18.84 -5.29 -23.84
C GLY A 625 -17.50 -5.62 -24.50
N ALA A 626 -17.20 -6.90 -24.80
CA ALA A 626 -15.92 -7.26 -25.42
C ALA A 626 -15.71 -6.56 -26.78
N TRP A 627 -16.78 -6.26 -27.53
CA TRP A 627 -16.69 -5.55 -28.80
C TRP A 627 -16.32 -4.07 -28.63
N THR A 628 -16.90 -3.37 -27.65
CA THR A 628 -16.54 -1.98 -27.34
C THR A 628 -15.13 -1.88 -26.78
N THR A 629 -14.73 -2.82 -25.92
CA THR A 629 -13.35 -2.94 -25.42
C THR A 629 -12.36 -3.19 -26.56
N LYS A 630 -12.71 -4.05 -27.52
CA LYS A 630 -11.89 -4.32 -28.71
C LYS A 630 -11.74 -3.09 -29.61
N LEU A 631 -12.78 -2.28 -29.77
CA LEU A 631 -12.72 -1.00 -30.49
C LEU A 631 -11.84 0.01 -29.75
N ASP A 632 -11.99 0.14 -28.44
CA ASP A 632 -11.14 1.05 -27.64
C ASP A 632 -9.67 0.61 -27.68
N TRP A 633 -9.41 -0.71 -27.66
CA TRP A 633 -8.09 -1.30 -27.89
C TRP A 633 -7.56 -1.00 -29.28
N PHE A 634 -8.40 -1.13 -30.31
CA PHE A 634 -8.03 -0.81 -31.69
C PHE A 634 -7.65 0.66 -31.86
N PHE A 635 -8.43 1.60 -31.32
CA PHE A 635 -8.10 3.03 -31.38
C PHE A 635 -6.81 3.36 -30.60
N HIS A 636 -6.57 2.69 -29.47
CA HIS A 636 -5.29 2.79 -28.75
C HIS A 636 -4.12 2.32 -29.62
N CYS A 637 -4.27 1.19 -30.31
CA CYS A 637 -3.25 0.63 -31.21
C CYS A 637 -2.91 1.58 -32.37
N VAL A 638 -3.90 2.31 -32.89
CA VAL A 638 -3.74 3.30 -33.97
C VAL A 638 -3.03 4.56 -33.49
N LYS A 639 -3.27 5.00 -32.24
CA LYS A 639 -2.67 6.21 -31.68
C LYS A 639 -1.17 6.07 -31.37
N HIS A 640 -0.71 4.86 -31.04
CA HIS A 640 0.70 4.55 -30.76
C HIS A 640 1.46 4.05 -32.00
N ARG A 641 1.09 4.54 -33.20
CA ARG A 641 1.81 4.28 -34.44
C ARG A 641 2.97 5.22 -34.67
#